data_AF-A0A943N402-F1
#
_entry.id   AF-A0A943N402-F1
#
_cell.length_a   1.000
_cell.length_b   1.000
_cell.length_c   1.000
_cell.angle_alpha   90.00
_cell.angle_beta   90.00
_cell.angle_gamma   90.00
#
_symmetry.space_group_name_H-M   'P 1'
#
loop_
_entity.id
_entity.type
_entity.pdbx_description
1 polymer ?
#
loop_
_entity_poly.entity_id
_entity_poly.type
_entity_poly.pdbx_seq_one_letter_code
_entity_poly.pdbx_strand_id
1 'polypeptide(L)'
;MSQKNYILAFDTANEIIAVGVGKLERETATIKVLASCETPAFRASNTKLIAKIDAALEDAGVAKSELACVACGRGPGSFTGVRICTATAKGIALGLDLPLFGVSTLDAQAWDQWAKGVRGEVVVLGDAMRKEVYPVRYVLNDEGPVRQNADFVIKAEAAKEWLAASAERQTITGDALGKFAELFAPFGTLAPESDWHPTGAGLLRCAHAAWRDGAFAPDDRALGNPLALLPVYTRLSDAEEHERIKLAKMPEGAERAQELRVGVADPKEGCCASGSAEPGHEDDQSSSVLPAGFEVRFVPLDASWAGEVEALEARVMGSDAWNAAQVIDDLPRSDRTWWAAFLTSDAAKRTVEHGSDTLIGYAGGWIVDGGVQILKVATDPCYRRLGIARSLIEQIALDARDLGAHEMSLEVRITNTGAHRFYEELGLKNIGVRPRYYSDREDAVIYEGPLPLPHHDVAGMDLMINDIARAHEGVPSSETLIFAIETSCDETAAAIINGEGEIIADVVASQIDFHARFGGVVPEIASRKHIEAIAGVALECLEQARETLQNPNLTWKDLSAVAATYAPGLVGALVVGLAFAKGLAWSCDLPLVGVNHLEGHIYANKLACPEIEPPMVVSLVSGGHTMLVEVKDTKSPVISLNRSSITGSDRSELKAE
;
A
#
# COMPACT_ATOMS: atom_id res chain seq x y z
N MET A 1 -9.30 -31.50 17.43
CA MET A 1 -10.24 -30.35 17.40
C MET A 1 -11.37 -30.69 16.44
N SER A 2 -12.60 -30.28 16.74
CA SER A 2 -13.71 -30.39 15.78
C SER A 2 -13.38 -29.61 14.51
N GLN A 3 -13.67 -30.16 13.34
CA GLN A 3 -13.45 -29.46 12.07
C GLN A 3 -14.37 -28.23 12.02
N LYS A 4 -13.77 -27.06 11.79
CA LYS A 4 -14.50 -25.80 11.59
C LYS A 4 -15.12 -25.80 10.20
N ASN A 5 -16.41 -25.43 10.12
CA ASN A 5 -17.24 -25.68 8.94
C ASN A 5 -17.98 -24.43 8.43
N TYR A 6 -17.70 -23.25 8.96
CA TYR A 6 -18.43 -22.04 8.59
C TYR A 6 -17.53 -20.96 8.02
N ILE A 7 -18.08 -20.17 7.12
CA ILE A 7 -17.44 -19.00 6.52
C ILE A 7 -18.24 -17.76 6.90
N LEU A 8 -17.54 -16.70 7.29
CA LEU A 8 -18.08 -15.35 7.42
C LEU A 8 -17.69 -14.55 6.19
N ALA A 9 -18.65 -13.92 5.52
CA ALA A 9 -18.42 -13.02 4.39
C ALA A 9 -19.02 -11.64 4.68
N PHE A 10 -18.33 -10.55 4.36
CA PHE A 10 -18.93 -9.22 4.45
C PHE A 10 -18.32 -8.21 3.47
N ASP A 11 -19.08 -7.15 3.17
CA ASP A 11 -18.70 -6.07 2.26
C ASP A 11 -19.20 -4.75 2.81
N THR A 12 -18.36 -3.71 2.73
CA THR A 12 -18.71 -2.32 3.07
C THR A 12 -18.28 -1.33 2.00
N ALA A 13 -18.08 -1.78 0.76
CA ALA A 13 -17.57 -1.00 -0.36
C ALA A 13 -18.55 0.07 -0.83
N ASN A 14 -19.83 0.00 -0.47
CA ASN A 14 -20.85 0.99 -0.81
C ASN A 14 -21.66 1.43 0.42
N GLU A 15 -22.85 2.00 0.19
CA GLU A 15 -23.71 2.54 1.25
C GLU A 15 -24.47 1.46 2.04
N ILE A 16 -24.32 0.19 1.65
CA ILE A 16 -24.86 -0.98 2.34
C ILE A 16 -23.72 -1.79 2.96
N ILE A 17 -23.91 -2.22 4.21
CA ILE A 17 -23.14 -3.31 4.80
C ILE A 17 -23.84 -4.60 4.41
N ALA A 18 -23.15 -5.48 3.69
CA ALA A 18 -23.60 -6.83 3.42
C ALA A 18 -22.85 -7.80 4.33
N VAL A 19 -23.55 -8.71 5.00
CA VAL A 19 -22.94 -9.79 5.80
C VAL A 19 -23.61 -11.11 5.46
N GLY A 20 -22.82 -12.15 5.21
CA GLY A 20 -23.28 -13.50 4.97
C GLY A 20 -22.56 -14.50 5.87
N VAL A 21 -23.29 -15.52 6.33
CA VAL A 21 -22.73 -16.69 7.01
C VAL A 21 -23.07 -17.93 6.21
N GLY A 22 -22.07 -18.74 5.89
CA GLY A 22 -22.22 -19.95 5.07
C GLY A 22 -21.66 -21.18 5.75
N LYS A 23 -22.19 -22.36 5.40
CA LYS A 23 -21.65 -23.66 5.75
C LYS A 23 -20.82 -24.21 4.59
N LEU A 24 -19.60 -24.60 4.88
CA LEU A 24 -18.67 -25.26 3.97
C LEU A 24 -19.00 -26.76 3.88
N GLU A 25 -19.14 -27.28 2.68
CA GLU A 25 -19.31 -28.70 2.37
C GLU A 25 -18.12 -29.13 1.52
N ARG A 26 -17.17 -29.83 2.15
CA ARG A 26 -15.81 -30.03 1.60
C ARG A 26 -15.76 -31.13 0.56
N GLU A 27 -16.60 -32.13 0.71
CA GLU A 27 -16.74 -33.25 -0.21
C GLU A 27 -17.18 -32.78 -1.61
N THR A 28 -17.95 -31.70 -1.66
CA THR A 28 -18.53 -31.13 -2.88
C THR A 28 -17.94 -29.78 -3.26
N ALA A 29 -17.06 -29.21 -2.40
CA ALA A 29 -16.54 -27.85 -2.52
C ALA A 29 -17.66 -26.79 -2.68
N THR A 30 -18.74 -26.95 -1.92
CA THR A 30 -19.92 -26.08 -1.97
C THR A 30 -20.04 -25.22 -0.71
N ILE A 31 -20.66 -24.04 -0.85
CA ILE A 31 -21.01 -23.17 0.27
C ILE A 31 -22.52 -23.01 0.33
N LYS A 32 -23.14 -23.48 1.42
CA LYS A 32 -24.56 -23.29 1.70
C LYS A 32 -24.76 -22.01 2.50
N VAL A 33 -25.51 -21.05 1.95
CA VAL A 33 -25.89 -19.83 2.68
C VAL A 33 -26.79 -20.18 3.86
N LEU A 34 -26.44 -19.72 5.05
CA LEU A 34 -27.22 -19.88 6.29
C LEU A 34 -27.93 -18.57 6.67
N ALA A 35 -27.23 -17.45 6.57
CA ALA A 35 -27.75 -16.11 6.82
C ALA A 35 -27.18 -15.12 5.80
N SER A 36 -27.97 -14.10 5.48
CA SER A 36 -27.57 -12.92 4.69
C SER A 36 -28.31 -11.72 5.25
N CYS A 37 -27.61 -10.61 5.48
CA CYS A 37 -28.24 -9.37 5.90
C CYS A 37 -27.59 -8.16 5.24
N GLU A 38 -28.43 -7.20 4.87
CA GLU A 38 -28.06 -5.98 4.18
C GLU A 38 -28.55 -4.79 5.00
N THR A 39 -27.63 -3.94 5.45
CA THR A 39 -27.93 -2.81 6.33
C THR A 39 -27.45 -1.50 5.72
N PRO A 40 -28.32 -0.49 5.55
CA PRO A 40 -27.91 0.85 5.16
C PRO A 40 -26.96 1.51 6.18
N ALA A 41 -25.84 2.01 5.68
CA ALA A 41 -24.70 2.48 6.46
C ALA A 41 -23.98 3.69 5.86
N PHE A 42 -24.74 4.69 5.41
CA PHE A 42 -24.23 5.99 4.96
C PHE A 42 -23.24 6.61 5.95
N ARG A 43 -21.93 6.52 5.64
CA ARG A 43 -20.82 6.98 6.50
C ARG A 43 -20.82 6.37 7.92
N ALA A 44 -21.43 5.19 8.08
CA ALA A 44 -21.61 4.53 9.37
C ALA A 44 -21.11 3.08 9.37
N SER A 45 -20.43 2.62 8.31
CA SER A 45 -19.95 1.24 8.21
C SER A 45 -19.02 0.88 9.37
N ASN A 46 -18.07 1.75 9.72
CA ASN A 46 -17.13 1.51 10.81
C ASN A 46 -17.81 1.46 12.20
N THR A 47 -19.02 2.01 12.38
CA THR A 47 -19.74 1.96 13.66
C THR A 47 -20.74 0.81 13.75
N LYS A 48 -21.23 0.33 12.60
CA LYS A 48 -22.28 -0.70 12.55
C LYS A 48 -21.77 -2.11 12.23
N LEU A 49 -20.65 -2.26 11.51
CA LEU A 49 -20.22 -3.54 10.92
C LEU A 49 -20.13 -4.68 11.94
N ILE A 50 -19.40 -4.50 13.04
CA ILE A 50 -19.21 -5.56 14.06
C ILE A 50 -20.55 -6.05 14.61
N ALA A 51 -21.45 -5.14 14.98
CA ALA A 51 -22.77 -5.51 15.48
C ALA A 51 -23.63 -6.25 14.44
N LYS A 52 -23.39 -6.02 13.14
CA LYS A 52 -24.05 -6.75 12.06
C LYS A 52 -23.44 -8.11 11.79
N ILE A 53 -22.13 -8.26 12.02
CA ILE A 53 -21.47 -9.58 12.03
C ILE A 53 -22.04 -10.44 13.16
N ASP A 54 -22.16 -9.90 14.38
CA ASP A 54 -22.75 -10.63 15.51
C ASP A 54 -24.18 -11.08 15.23
N ALA A 55 -25.03 -10.16 14.74
CA ALA A 55 -26.41 -10.48 14.41
C ALA A 55 -26.50 -11.59 13.35
N ALA A 56 -25.66 -11.54 12.30
CA ALA A 56 -25.67 -12.56 11.25
C ALA A 56 -25.20 -13.94 11.75
N LEU A 57 -24.24 -13.98 12.68
CA LEU A 57 -23.79 -15.22 13.33
C LEU A 57 -24.86 -15.80 14.25
N GLU A 58 -25.56 -14.95 15.02
CA GLU A 58 -26.68 -15.34 15.86
C GLU A 58 -27.84 -15.90 15.03
N ASP A 59 -28.23 -15.21 13.95
CA ASP A 59 -29.28 -15.66 13.02
C ASP A 59 -28.92 -17.01 12.37
N ALA A 60 -27.64 -17.26 12.10
CA ALA A 60 -27.14 -18.53 11.57
C ALA A 60 -26.99 -19.63 12.63
N GLY A 61 -27.05 -19.29 13.93
CA GLY A 61 -26.76 -20.21 15.03
C GLY A 61 -25.31 -20.70 15.04
N VAL A 62 -24.36 -19.86 14.61
CA VAL A 62 -22.94 -20.21 14.48
C VAL A 62 -22.12 -19.41 15.48
N ALA A 63 -21.31 -20.09 16.31
CA ALA A 63 -20.36 -19.40 17.16
C ALA A 63 -19.13 -18.96 16.33
N LYS A 64 -18.57 -17.78 16.64
CA LYS A 64 -17.34 -17.29 15.96
C LYS A 64 -16.16 -18.25 16.04
N SER A 65 -16.10 -19.11 17.07
CA SER A 65 -15.07 -20.15 17.22
C SER A 65 -15.19 -21.30 16.20
N GLU A 66 -16.34 -21.44 15.55
CA GLU A 66 -16.63 -22.46 14.53
C GLU A 66 -16.32 -21.98 13.09
N LEU A 67 -15.93 -20.72 12.94
CA LEU A 67 -15.52 -20.14 11.66
C LEU A 67 -14.18 -20.75 11.19
N ALA A 68 -14.17 -21.28 9.98
CA ALA A 68 -12.99 -21.84 9.32
C ALA A 68 -12.18 -20.79 8.56
N CYS A 69 -12.85 -19.80 7.98
CA CYS A 69 -12.24 -18.74 7.18
C CYS A 69 -13.14 -17.50 7.12
N VAL A 70 -12.55 -16.38 6.68
CA VAL A 70 -13.26 -15.13 6.41
C VAL A 70 -13.11 -14.78 4.92
N ALA A 71 -14.18 -14.28 4.31
CA ALA A 71 -14.13 -13.64 3.01
C ALA A 71 -14.57 -12.17 3.15
N CYS A 72 -13.98 -11.28 2.37
CA CYS A 72 -14.42 -9.89 2.36
C CYS A 72 -14.48 -9.29 0.96
N GLY A 73 -15.40 -8.35 0.77
CA GLY A 73 -15.48 -7.53 -0.41
C GLY A 73 -14.26 -6.64 -0.56
N ARG A 74 -13.38 -6.98 -1.51
CA ARG A 74 -12.15 -6.20 -1.77
C ARG A 74 -12.37 -5.05 -2.74
N GLY A 75 -13.61 -4.76 -3.13
CA GLY A 75 -13.98 -3.72 -4.08
C GLY A 75 -14.16 -4.24 -5.52
N PRO A 76 -14.24 -3.32 -6.51
CA PRO A 76 -14.13 -1.87 -6.36
C PRO A 76 -15.32 -1.22 -5.64
N GLY A 77 -15.16 0.03 -5.20
CA GLY A 77 -16.20 0.82 -4.51
C GLY A 77 -15.64 2.07 -3.84
N SER A 78 -16.34 2.60 -2.84
CA SER A 78 -15.88 3.68 -1.97
C SER A 78 -14.58 3.29 -1.25
N PHE A 79 -13.54 4.10 -1.41
CA PHE A 79 -12.23 3.82 -0.82
C PHE A 79 -12.28 3.66 0.71
N THR A 80 -13.03 4.53 1.40
CA THR A 80 -13.24 4.40 2.84
C THR A 80 -13.95 3.10 3.18
N GLY A 81 -14.95 2.73 2.37
CA GLY A 81 -15.72 1.51 2.54
C GLY A 81 -14.89 0.24 2.40
N VAL A 82 -14.12 0.11 1.31
CA VAL A 82 -13.27 -1.06 1.07
C VAL A 82 -12.16 -1.18 2.12
N ARG A 83 -11.61 -0.05 2.61
CA ARG A 83 -10.62 -0.05 3.69
C ARG A 83 -11.20 -0.52 5.01
N ILE A 84 -12.40 -0.06 5.40
CA ILE A 84 -13.09 -0.55 6.59
C ILE A 84 -13.27 -2.07 6.50
N CYS A 85 -13.76 -2.55 5.35
CA CYS A 85 -13.99 -3.96 5.11
C CYS A 85 -12.70 -4.77 5.30
N THR A 86 -11.65 -4.42 4.55
CA THR A 86 -10.40 -5.17 4.53
C THR A 86 -9.67 -5.09 5.87
N ALA A 87 -9.60 -3.91 6.50
CA ALA A 87 -8.95 -3.73 7.81
C ALA A 87 -9.66 -4.56 8.90
N THR A 88 -10.99 -4.49 8.96
CA THR A 88 -11.78 -5.30 9.92
C THR A 88 -11.56 -6.79 9.67
N ALA A 89 -11.56 -7.23 8.41
CA ALA A 89 -11.36 -8.63 8.05
C ALA A 89 -9.95 -9.12 8.45
N LYS A 90 -8.91 -8.31 8.24
CA LYS A 90 -7.55 -8.59 8.72
C LYS A 90 -7.50 -8.74 10.23
N GLY A 91 -8.14 -7.83 10.98
CA GLY A 91 -8.21 -7.91 12.44
C GLY A 91 -8.92 -9.18 12.94
N ILE A 92 -10.07 -9.54 12.33
CA ILE A 92 -10.80 -10.78 12.66
C ILE A 92 -9.96 -12.02 12.34
N ALA A 93 -9.35 -12.05 11.16
CA ALA A 93 -8.55 -13.17 10.69
C ALA A 93 -7.34 -13.43 11.60
N LEU A 94 -6.63 -12.38 12.01
CA LEU A 94 -5.50 -12.50 12.94
C LEU A 94 -5.96 -13.00 14.33
N GLY A 95 -6.99 -12.39 14.91
CA GLY A 95 -7.43 -12.76 16.28
C GLY A 95 -8.08 -14.14 16.40
N LEU A 96 -8.77 -14.61 15.34
CA LEU A 96 -9.30 -15.98 15.28
C LEU A 96 -8.32 -17.00 14.68
N ASP A 97 -7.16 -16.53 14.20
CA ASP A 97 -6.16 -17.31 13.45
C ASP A 97 -6.79 -18.05 12.25
N LEU A 98 -7.43 -17.31 11.35
CA LEU A 98 -8.15 -17.83 10.19
C LEU A 98 -7.55 -17.36 8.85
N PRO A 99 -7.62 -18.18 7.79
CA PRO A 99 -7.44 -17.73 6.42
C PRO A 99 -8.44 -16.62 6.04
N LEU A 100 -7.98 -15.67 5.23
CA LEU A 100 -8.73 -14.52 4.74
C LEU A 100 -8.69 -14.42 3.22
N PHE A 101 -9.85 -14.28 2.59
CA PHE A 101 -9.99 -14.23 1.14
C PHE A 101 -10.70 -12.95 0.68
N GLY A 102 -10.31 -12.45 -0.50
CA GLY A 102 -10.97 -11.33 -1.15
C GLY A 102 -11.94 -11.79 -2.24
N VAL A 103 -13.15 -11.24 -2.27
CA VAL A 103 -14.10 -11.41 -3.37
C VAL A 103 -14.44 -10.07 -4.00
N SER A 104 -14.73 -10.07 -5.31
CA SER A 104 -15.15 -8.86 -6.03
C SER A 104 -16.55 -8.44 -5.58
N THR A 105 -16.70 -7.15 -5.24
CA THR A 105 -17.99 -6.54 -4.89
C THR A 105 -18.95 -6.60 -6.07
N LEU A 106 -18.46 -6.37 -7.29
CA LEU A 106 -19.28 -6.37 -8.50
C LEU A 106 -19.69 -7.78 -8.92
N ASP A 107 -18.81 -8.76 -8.73
CA ASP A 107 -19.10 -10.16 -9.04
C ASP A 107 -20.21 -10.68 -8.12
N ALA A 108 -20.22 -10.24 -6.85
CA ALA A 108 -21.26 -10.64 -5.89
C ALA A 108 -22.66 -10.22 -6.38
N GLN A 109 -22.77 -9.03 -6.97
CA GLN A 109 -24.03 -8.55 -7.55
C GLN A 109 -24.42 -9.34 -8.80
N ALA A 110 -23.46 -9.74 -9.64
CA ALA A 110 -23.73 -10.60 -10.79
C ALA A 110 -24.23 -11.98 -10.35
N TRP A 111 -23.64 -12.56 -9.30
CA TRP A 111 -24.10 -13.81 -8.70
C TRP A 111 -25.50 -13.72 -8.09
N ASP A 112 -25.87 -12.56 -7.54
CA ASP A 112 -27.23 -12.32 -7.06
C ASP A 112 -28.26 -12.28 -8.20
N GLN A 113 -27.93 -11.63 -9.32
CA GLN A 113 -28.76 -11.68 -10.53
C GLN A 113 -28.92 -13.13 -11.04
N TRP A 114 -27.82 -13.88 -11.08
CA TRP A 114 -27.83 -15.28 -11.50
C TRP A 114 -28.73 -16.14 -10.61
N ALA A 115 -28.66 -15.94 -9.29
CA ALA A 115 -29.48 -16.66 -8.31
C ALA A 115 -30.98 -16.34 -8.43
N LYS A 116 -31.33 -15.16 -8.97
CA LYS A 116 -32.70 -14.75 -9.29
C LYS A 116 -33.20 -15.26 -10.64
N GLY A 117 -32.38 -16.05 -11.35
CA GLY A 117 -32.73 -16.65 -12.64
C GLY A 117 -32.44 -15.76 -13.85
N VAL A 118 -31.73 -14.63 -13.68
CA VAL A 118 -31.30 -13.80 -14.80
C VAL A 118 -30.25 -14.56 -15.62
N ARG A 119 -30.38 -14.51 -16.95
CA ARG A 119 -29.48 -15.13 -17.93
C ARG A 119 -29.26 -14.17 -19.11
N GLY A 120 -28.16 -14.36 -19.84
CA GLY A 120 -27.73 -13.48 -20.93
C GLY A 120 -26.84 -12.33 -20.45
N GLU A 121 -26.77 -11.25 -21.22
CA GLU A 121 -25.90 -10.11 -20.88
C GLU A 121 -26.42 -9.32 -19.66
N VAL A 122 -25.53 -9.16 -18.68
CA VAL A 122 -25.74 -8.31 -17.50
C VAL A 122 -24.58 -7.34 -17.36
N VAL A 123 -24.90 -6.09 -17.04
CA VAL A 123 -23.91 -5.09 -16.64
C VAL A 123 -24.14 -4.72 -15.18
N VAL A 124 -23.07 -4.79 -14.40
CA VAL A 124 -23.02 -4.23 -13.04
C VAL A 124 -22.31 -2.88 -13.12
N LEU A 125 -22.96 -1.82 -12.64
CA LEU A 125 -22.44 -0.46 -12.58
C LEU A 125 -22.18 -0.09 -11.11
N GLY A 126 -20.92 -0.21 -10.67
CA GLY A 126 -20.50 0.25 -9.36
C GLY A 126 -20.38 1.78 -9.28
N ASP A 127 -20.74 2.41 -8.17
CA ASP A 127 -20.51 3.85 -7.97
C ASP A 127 -19.04 4.15 -7.69
N ALA A 128 -18.38 4.87 -8.60
CA ALA A 128 -16.98 5.27 -8.45
C ALA A 128 -16.83 6.68 -7.84
N MET A 129 -17.93 7.31 -7.43
CA MET A 129 -18.00 8.71 -7.03
C MET A 129 -17.62 9.65 -8.19
N ARG A 130 -17.49 10.97 -7.95
CA ARG A 130 -16.98 11.95 -8.96
C ARG A 130 -17.65 11.91 -10.35
N LYS A 131 -18.93 11.51 -10.40
CA LYS A 131 -19.70 11.29 -11.64
C LYS A 131 -19.11 10.20 -12.55
N GLU A 132 -18.53 9.18 -11.93
CA GLU A 132 -17.91 8.02 -12.56
C GLU A 132 -18.60 6.74 -12.10
N VAL A 133 -18.39 5.68 -12.87
CA VAL A 133 -18.88 4.34 -12.59
C VAL A 133 -17.76 3.31 -12.80
N TYR A 134 -17.88 2.16 -12.13
CA TYR A 134 -17.12 0.94 -12.36
C TYR A 134 -18.00 -0.04 -13.15
N PRO A 135 -17.96 -0.04 -14.49
CA PRO A 135 -18.79 -0.91 -15.29
C PRO A 135 -18.11 -2.26 -15.53
N VAL A 136 -18.84 -3.35 -15.25
CA VAL A 136 -18.41 -4.70 -15.62
C VAL A 136 -19.53 -5.43 -16.34
N ARG A 137 -19.19 -5.99 -17.50
CA ARG A 137 -20.08 -6.82 -18.29
C ARG A 137 -19.89 -8.29 -17.93
N TYR A 138 -21.01 -8.99 -17.85
CA TYR A 138 -21.09 -10.42 -17.58
C TYR A 138 -22.02 -11.08 -18.60
N VAL A 139 -21.74 -12.34 -18.90
CA VAL A 139 -22.69 -13.25 -19.54
C VAL A 139 -23.11 -14.27 -18.50
N LEU A 140 -24.38 -14.26 -18.10
CA LEU A 140 -24.93 -15.20 -17.12
C LEU A 140 -25.47 -16.43 -17.85
N ASN A 141 -24.84 -17.57 -17.64
CA ASN A 141 -25.26 -18.87 -18.17
C ASN A 141 -25.77 -19.78 -17.03
N ASP A 142 -26.05 -21.06 -17.31
CA ASP A 142 -26.56 -21.99 -16.30
C ASP A 142 -25.53 -22.42 -15.26
N GLU A 143 -24.24 -22.22 -15.52
CA GLU A 143 -23.14 -22.54 -14.60
C GLU A 143 -22.79 -21.35 -13.70
N GLY A 144 -22.98 -20.11 -14.17
CA GLY A 144 -22.69 -18.89 -13.43
C GLY A 144 -22.52 -17.65 -14.29
N PRO A 145 -22.20 -16.50 -13.68
CA PRO A 145 -21.71 -15.31 -14.37
C PRO A 145 -20.31 -15.53 -14.96
N VAL A 146 -20.13 -15.23 -16.24
CA VAL A 146 -18.83 -15.17 -16.91
C VAL A 146 -18.46 -13.71 -17.17
N ARG A 147 -17.45 -13.22 -16.46
CA ARG A 147 -16.96 -11.84 -16.53
C ARG A 147 -16.26 -11.56 -17.87
N GLN A 148 -16.54 -10.40 -18.48
CA GLN A 148 -16.08 -10.07 -19.85
C GLN A 148 -14.97 -9.00 -19.90
N ASN A 149 -14.75 -8.25 -18.81
CA ASN A 149 -13.72 -7.23 -18.75
C ASN A 149 -13.12 -7.11 -17.35
N ALA A 150 -11.89 -6.55 -17.28
CA ALA A 150 -11.24 -6.17 -16.03
C ALA A 150 -11.94 -4.97 -15.38
N ASP A 151 -11.64 -4.70 -14.10
CA ASP A 151 -12.16 -3.51 -13.42
C ASP A 151 -11.52 -2.26 -14.04
N PHE A 152 -12.34 -1.27 -14.36
CA PHE A 152 -11.88 0.05 -14.77
C PHE A 152 -12.90 1.11 -14.34
N VAL A 153 -12.49 2.37 -14.39
CA VAL A 153 -13.34 3.51 -14.06
C VAL A 153 -13.59 4.37 -15.31
N ILE A 154 -14.81 4.86 -15.48
CA ILE A 154 -15.18 5.74 -16.58
C ILE A 154 -16.19 6.79 -16.11
N LYS A 155 -16.17 7.98 -16.72
CA LYS A 155 -17.22 9.00 -16.51
C LYS A 155 -18.58 8.40 -16.89
N ALA A 156 -19.59 8.63 -16.04
CA ALA A 156 -20.95 8.11 -16.26
C ALA A 156 -21.51 8.50 -17.63
N GLU A 157 -21.22 9.73 -18.10
CA GLU A 157 -21.60 10.18 -19.44
C GLU A 157 -20.92 9.39 -20.57
N ALA A 158 -19.64 9.06 -20.43
CA ALA A 158 -18.92 8.26 -21.42
C ALA A 158 -19.31 6.78 -21.36
N ALA A 159 -19.77 6.28 -20.20
CA ALA A 159 -20.27 4.92 -20.05
C ALA A 159 -21.49 4.61 -20.95
N LYS A 160 -22.23 5.64 -21.40
CA LYS A 160 -23.31 5.48 -22.39
C LYS A 160 -22.84 4.85 -23.68
N GLU A 161 -21.71 5.34 -24.21
CA GLU A 161 -21.13 4.84 -25.46
C GLU A 161 -20.63 3.41 -25.29
N TRP A 162 -20.04 3.12 -24.12
CA TRP A 162 -19.60 1.78 -23.76
C TRP A 162 -20.77 0.78 -23.63
N LEU A 163 -21.91 1.19 -23.06
CA LEU A 163 -23.12 0.36 -22.99
C LEU A 163 -23.73 0.12 -24.38
N ALA A 164 -23.76 1.15 -25.22
CA ALA A 164 -24.29 1.12 -26.58
C ALA A 164 -23.49 0.23 -27.54
N ALA A 165 -22.24 -0.10 -27.21
CA ALA A 165 -21.38 -0.92 -28.04
C ALA A 165 -21.82 -2.40 -28.14
N SER A 166 -22.70 -2.87 -27.24
CA SER A 166 -23.27 -4.22 -27.38
C SER A 166 -24.48 -4.23 -28.30
N ALA A 167 -24.60 -5.31 -29.07
CA ALA A 167 -25.76 -5.55 -29.93
C ALA A 167 -26.96 -6.16 -29.16
N GLU A 168 -26.75 -6.69 -27.95
CA GLU A 168 -27.78 -7.35 -27.16
C GLU A 168 -28.43 -6.43 -26.12
N ARG A 169 -29.71 -6.68 -25.81
CA ARG A 169 -30.42 -5.97 -24.74
C ARG A 169 -29.95 -6.52 -23.39
N GLN A 170 -29.31 -5.66 -22.61
CA GLN A 170 -28.70 -6.02 -21.33
C GLN A 170 -29.66 -5.85 -20.16
N THR A 171 -29.45 -6.62 -19.09
CA THR A 171 -29.93 -6.24 -17.76
C THR A 171 -28.87 -5.39 -17.07
N ILE A 172 -29.25 -4.29 -16.44
CA ILE A 172 -28.33 -3.35 -15.80
C ILE A 172 -28.66 -3.31 -14.30
N THR A 173 -27.67 -3.57 -13.46
CA THR A 173 -27.76 -3.45 -12.00
C THR A 173 -26.56 -2.68 -11.45
N GLY A 174 -26.47 -2.50 -10.14
CA GLY A 174 -25.36 -1.82 -9.47
C GLY A 174 -25.79 -0.54 -8.75
N ASP A 175 -25.01 -0.14 -7.75
CA ASP A 175 -25.34 0.93 -6.80
C ASP A 175 -25.24 2.32 -7.46
N ALA A 176 -24.49 2.43 -8.57
CA ALA A 176 -24.46 3.63 -9.39
C ALA A 176 -25.85 4.02 -9.94
N LEU A 177 -26.78 3.06 -10.08
CA LEU A 177 -28.14 3.35 -10.55
C LEU A 177 -28.90 4.28 -9.59
N GLY A 178 -28.55 4.30 -8.30
CA GLY A 178 -29.10 5.27 -7.34
C GLY A 178 -28.88 6.74 -7.77
N LYS A 179 -27.85 7.00 -8.59
CA LYS A 179 -27.52 8.34 -9.11
C LYS A 179 -27.78 8.48 -10.62
N PHE A 180 -27.69 7.38 -11.36
CA PHE A 180 -27.63 7.40 -12.83
C PHE A 180 -28.67 6.52 -13.51
N ALA A 181 -29.72 6.07 -12.83
CA ALA A 181 -30.78 5.24 -13.42
C ALA A 181 -31.37 5.84 -14.70
N GLU A 182 -31.73 7.14 -14.69
CA GLU A 182 -32.29 7.83 -15.87
C GLU A 182 -31.30 7.87 -17.04
N LEU A 183 -30.00 8.00 -16.75
CA LEU A 183 -28.93 8.05 -17.73
C LEU A 183 -28.78 6.72 -18.46
N PHE A 184 -28.94 5.60 -17.74
CA PHE A 184 -28.66 4.25 -18.25
C PHE A 184 -29.89 3.47 -18.69
N ALA A 185 -31.10 3.87 -18.28
CA ALA A 185 -32.37 3.25 -18.68
C ALA A 185 -32.54 3.05 -20.21
N PRO A 186 -32.05 3.95 -21.11
CA PRO A 186 -32.17 3.73 -22.56
C PRO A 186 -31.36 2.55 -23.11
N PHE A 187 -30.36 2.03 -22.39
CA PHE A 187 -29.41 1.03 -22.89
C PHE A 187 -29.70 -0.40 -22.45
N GLY A 188 -30.73 -0.62 -21.63
CA GLY A 188 -31.07 -1.94 -21.12
C GLY A 188 -32.31 -1.97 -20.25
N THR A 189 -32.55 -3.10 -19.59
CA THR A 189 -33.58 -3.24 -18.56
C THR A 189 -32.91 -3.07 -17.20
N LEU A 190 -33.29 -2.05 -16.44
CA LEU A 190 -32.78 -1.86 -15.09
C LEU A 190 -33.35 -2.95 -14.15
N ALA A 191 -32.48 -3.55 -13.34
CA ALA A 191 -32.90 -4.43 -12.26
C ALA A 191 -33.73 -3.65 -11.22
N PRO A 192 -34.56 -4.34 -10.41
CA PRO A 192 -35.27 -3.71 -9.30
C PRO A 192 -34.29 -3.00 -8.33
N GLU A 193 -34.71 -1.90 -7.72
CA GLU A 193 -33.88 -1.13 -6.78
C GLU A 193 -33.36 -1.95 -5.60
N SER A 194 -34.12 -2.95 -5.16
CA SER A 194 -33.70 -3.92 -4.13
C SER A 194 -32.45 -4.73 -4.49
N ASP A 195 -32.05 -4.69 -5.76
CA ASP A 195 -31.01 -5.55 -6.33
C ASP A 195 -29.75 -4.76 -6.71
N TRP A 196 -29.75 -3.45 -6.47
CA TRP A 196 -28.66 -2.56 -6.85
C TRP A 196 -27.44 -2.65 -5.93
N HIS A 197 -27.52 -3.40 -4.84
CA HIS A 197 -26.43 -3.50 -3.86
C HIS A 197 -25.97 -4.97 -3.72
N PRO A 198 -24.70 -5.22 -3.35
CA PRO A 198 -24.22 -6.55 -3.04
C PRO A 198 -24.91 -7.10 -1.80
N THR A 199 -25.08 -8.43 -1.76
CA THR A 199 -25.64 -9.13 -0.61
C THR A 199 -24.62 -10.07 0.02
N GLY A 200 -24.86 -10.45 1.27
CA GLY A 200 -24.04 -11.47 1.95
C GLY A 200 -24.06 -12.81 1.20
N ALA A 201 -25.23 -13.19 0.67
CA ALA A 201 -25.40 -14.37 -0.17
C ALA A 201 -24.59 -14.29 -1.48
N GLY A 202 -24.55 -13.13 -2.14
CA GLY A 202 -23.75 -12.88 -3.32
C GLY A 202 -22.25 -13.08 -3.06
N LEU A 203 -21.74 -12.55 -1.94
CA LEU A 203 -20.34 -12.74 -1.52
C LEU A 203 -20.01 -14.23 -1.30
N LEU A 204 -20.90 -14.98 -0.65
CA LEU A 204 -20.73 -16.42 -0.42
C LEU A 204 -20.75 -17.21 -1.75
N ARG A 205 -21.54 -16.79 -2.74
CA ARG A 205 -21.54 -17.39 -4.07
C ARG A 205 -20.24 -17.10 -4.84
N CYS A 206 -19.69 -15.89 -4.72
CA CYS A 206 -18.35 -15.60 -5.23
C CYS A 206 -17.30 -16.52 -4.62
N ALA A 207 -17.29 -16.66 -3.29
CA ALA A 207 -16.36 -17.55 -2.61
C ALA A 207 -16.53 -19.03 -3.03
N HIS A 208 -17.77 -19.48 -3.22
CA HIS A 208 -18.06 -20.82 -3.73
C HIS A 208 -17.51 -21.01 -5.16
N ALA A 209 -17.74 -20.06 -6.06
CA ALA A 209 -17.18 -20.13 -7.42
C ALA A 209 -15.65 -20.17 -7.39
N ALA A 210 -15.02 -19.29 -6.61
CA ALA A 210 -13.57 -19.28 -6.42
C ALA A 210 -13.04 -20.61 -5.85
N TRP A 211 -13.82 -21.31 -5.02
CA TRP A 211 -13.42 -22.61 -4.49
C TRP A 211 -13.36 -23.68 -5.58
N ARG A 212 -14.33 -23.68 -6.49
CA ARG A 212 -14.35 -24.61 -7.62
C ARG A 212 -13.19 -24.38 -8.58
N ASP A 213 -12.77 -23.14 -8.75
CA ASP A 213 -11.69 -22.75 -9.66
C ASP A 213 -10.30 -22.79 -9.00
N GLY A 214 -10.22 -23.13 -7.70
CA GLY A 214 -8.97 -23.24 -6.95
C GLY A 214 -8.39 -21.92 -6.45
N ALA A 215 -9.07 -20.79 -6.67
CA ALA A 215 -8.68 -19.46 -6.18
C ALA A 215 -9.07 -19.23 -4.71
N PHE A 216 -9.85 -20.13 -4.12
CA PHE A 216 -10.23 -20.16 -2.71
C PHE A 216 -10.08 -21.57 -2.18
N ALA A 217 -9.51 -21.72 -0.98
CA ALA A 217 -9.44 -23.00 -0.29
C ALA A 217 -9.54 -22.72 1.22
N PRO A 218 -10.64 -23.09 1.89
CA PRO A 218 -10.95 -22.56 3.22
C PRO A 218 -9.97 -22.98 4.33
N ASP A 219 -9.13 -24.00 4.09
CA ASP A 219 -8.07 -24.43 5.03
C ASP A 219 -6.67 -23.98 4.61
N ASP A 220 -6.51 -23.41 3.41
CA ASP A 220 -5.21 -23.03 2.90
C ASP A 220 -4.84 -21.62 3.40
N ARG A 221 -3.96 -21.59 4.40
CA ARG A 221 -3.44 -20.36 4.99
C ARG A 221 -2.49 -19.60 4.08
N ALA A 222 -1.78 -20.28 3.18
CA ALA A 222 -0.88 -19.63 2.26
C ALA A 222 -1.68 -18.89 1.19
N LEU A 223 -2.72 -19.53 0.67
CA LEU A 223 -3.65 -18.91 -0.29
C LEU A 223 -4.49 -17.81 0.37
N GLY A 224 -5.01 -18.05 1.57
CA GLY A 224 -5.77 -17.10 2.36
C GLY A 224 -4.93 -16.24 3.29
N ASN A 225 -3.74 -15.78 2.86
CA ASN A 225 -2.84 -15.01 3.72
C ASN A 225 -3.39 -13.58 3.97
N PRO A 226 -3.71 -13.19 5.21
CA PRO A 226 -4.22 -11.85 5.52
C PRO A 226 -3.25 -10.71 5.16
N LEU A 227 -1.93 -10.98 5.09
CA LEU A 227 -0.92 -9.99 4.69
C LEU A 227 -1.02 -9.66 3.21
N ALA A 228 -1.32 -10.65 2.37
CA ALA A 228 -1.35 -10.51 0.92
C ALA A 228 -2.64 -9.86 0.40
N LEU A 229 -3.72 -9.88 1.19
CA LEU A 229 -4.99 -9.32 0.74
C LEU A 229 -4.97 -7.79 0.73
N LEU A 230 -5.17 -7.22 -0.46
CA LEU A 230 -5.27 -5.79 -0.69
C LEU A 230 -6.61 -5.39 -1.33
N PRO A 231 -7.12 -4.17 -1.04
CA PRO A 231 -8.20 -3.55 -1.79
C PRO A 231 -7.90 -3.43 -3.30
N VAL A 232 -8.94 -3.53 -4.13
CA VAL A 232 -8.87 -3.20 -5.55
C VAL A 232 -9.07 -1.69 -5.73
N TYR A 233 -7.98 -0.99 -6.06
CA TYR A 233 -8.01 0.40 -6.49
C TYR A 233 -7.82 0.46 -8.01
N THR A 234 -8.82 0.93 -8.76
CA THR A 234 -8.73 1.03 -10.24
C THR A 234 -8.13 2.36 -10.71
N ARG A 235 -7.64 3.20 -9.79
CA ARG A 235 -6.98 4.47 -10.09
C ARG A 235 -5.85 4.76 -9.12
N LEU A 236 -4.81 5.41 -9.65
CA LEU A 236 -3.82 6.12 -8.85
C LEU A 236 -4.52 7.18 -7.98
N SER A 237 -3.89 7.56 -6.87
CA SER A 237 -4.35 8.72 -6.11
C SER A 237 -4.25 9.99 -6.96
N ASP A 238 -5.03 11.02 -6.60
CA ASP A 238 -4.96 12.30 -7.32
C ASP A 238 -3.54 12.90 -7.27
N ALA A 239 -2.79 12.63 -6.20
CA ALA A 239 -1.41 13.09 -6.05
C ALA A 239 -0.46 12.34 -6.97
N GLU A 240 -0.57 11.01 -7.07
CA GLU A 240 0.21 10.20 -8.01
C GLU A 240 -0.13 10.56 -9.46
N GLU A 241 -1.40 10.82 -9.77
CA GLU A 241 -1.81 11.27 -11.11
C GLU A 241 -1.30 12.68 -11.42
N HIS A 242 -1.38 13.62 -10.47
CA HIS A 242 -0.83 14.96 -10.62
C HIS A 242 0.69 14.92 -10.77
N GLU A 243 1.38 14.18 -9.91
CA GLU A 243 2.83 14.04 -9.94
C GLU A 243 3.27 13.43 -11.26
N ARG A 244 2.60 12.38 -11.74
CA ARG A 244 2.84 11.81 -13.06
C ARG A 244 2.63 12.83 -14.19
N ILE A 245 1.56 13.63 -14.15
CA ILE A 245 1.32 14.71 -15.13
C ILE A 245 2.37 15.81 -15.02
N LYS A 246 2.85 16.13 -13.81
CA LYS A 246 3.88 17.14 -13.55
C LYS A 246 5.24 16.68 -14.08
N LEU A 247 5.64 15.45 -13.77
CA LEU A 247 6.87 14.82 -14.27
C LEU A 247 6.84 14.68 -15.80
N ALA A 248 5.67 14.50 -16.39
CA ALA A 248 5.46 14.46 -17.84
C ALA A 248 5.55 15.84 -18.53
N LYS A 249 5.59 16.96 -17.80
CA LYS A 249 5.64 18.31 -18.37
C LYS A 249 7.03 18.91 -18.25
N MET A 250 7.63 19.27 -19.37
CA MET A 250 8.78 20.20 -19.37
C MET A 250 8.36 21.55 -18.74
N PRO A 251 9.18 22.18 -17.89
CA PRO A 251 8.92 23.53 -17.44
C PRO A 251 8.83 24.49 -18.64
N GLU A 252 7.81 25.34 -18.68
CA GLU A 252 7.77 26.46 -19.62
C GLU A 252 8.99 27.35 -19.38
N GLY A 253 9.90 27.40 -20.37
CA GLY A 253 11.12 28.21 -20.31
C GLY A 253 12.44 27.44 -20.39
N ALA A 254 12.44 26.12 -20.61
CA ALA A 254 13.68 25.35 -20.81
C ALA A 254 14.55 25.83 -22.01
N GLU A 255 13.94 26.49 -23.01
CA GLU A 255 14.69 27.16 -24.10
C GLU A 255 15.56 28.33 -23.60
N ARG A 256 15.20 28.99 -22.49
CA ARG A 256 15.98 30.10 -21.92
C ARG A 256 17.16 29.64 -21.06
N ALA A 257 17.14 28.41 -20.56
CA ALA A 257 18.27 27.85 -19.80
C ALA A 257 19.44 27.45 -20.72
N GLN A 258 19.19 27.27 -22.02
CA GLN A 258 20.23 27.00 -23.02
C GLN A 258 21.16 28.21 -23.26
N GLU A 259 20.72 29.44 -22.95
CA GLU A 259 21.54 30.66 -23.05
C GLU A 259 22.42 30.94 -21.81
N LEU A 260 22.26 30.19 -20.72
CA LEU A 260 23.08 30.29 -19.50
C LEU A 260 24.05 29.11 -19.37
N ARG A 261 24.78 28.80 -20.45
CA ARG A 261 26.02 27.99 -20.38
C ARG A 261 27.23 28.82 -20.77
N VAL A 262 27.78 29.56 -19.80
CA VAL A 262 29.23 29.83 -19.73
C VAL A 262 29.63 29.84 -18.26
N GLY A 263 29.92 28.66 -17.73
CA GLY A 263 30.31 28.48 -16.34
C GLY A 263 30.50 27.01 -16.00
N VAL A 264 31.32 26.32 -16.80
CA VAL A 264 31.85 25.01 -16.41
C VAL A 264 32.71 25.25 -15.17
N ALA A 265 32.19 24.93 -13.99
CA ALA A 265 33.06 24.64 -12.87
C ALA A 265 33.58 23.22 -13.10
N ASP A 266 34.80 23.13 -13.63
CA ASP A 266 35.57 21.89 -13.61
C ASP A 266 35.54 21.33 -12.18
N PRO A 267 35.16 20.05 -11.98
CA PRO A 267 35.40 19.40 -10.71
C PRO A 267 36.91 19.44 -10.50
N LYS A 268 37.34 20.17 -9.47
CA LYS A 268 38.74 20.32 -9.07
C LYS A 268 39.46 18.98 -9.20
N GLU A 269 40.54 19.00 -9.98
CA GLU A 269 41.62 18.02 -9.95
C GLU A 269 41.95 17.69 -8.48
N GLY A 270 41.61 16.49 -8.05
CA GLY A 270 41.77 16.12 -6.65
C GLY A 270 41.53 14.66 -6.30
N CYS A 271 41.36 13.74 -7.26
CA CYS A 271 41.22 12.30 -6.96
C CYS A 271 42.16 11.36 -7.73
N CYS A 272 43.02 11.88 -8.62
CA CYS A 272 43.95 11.02 -9.37
C CYS A 272 45.37 11.58 -9.23
N ALA A 273 46.11 11.12 -8.22
CA ALA A 273 47.55 11.31 -8.19
C ALA A 273 48.15 10.52 -9.37
N SER A 274 48.69 11.24 -10.34
CA SER A 274 49.39 10.70 -11.49
C SER A 274 50.71 10.06 -11.06
N GLY A 275 50.74 8.72 -11.06
CA GLY A 275 51.95 7.92 -11.08
C GLY A 275 52.02 7.20 -12.42
N SER A 276 52.97 7.56 -13.28
CA SER A 276 53.28 6.85 -14.52
C SER A 276 53.60 5.38 -14.24
N ALA A 277 52.81 4.45 -14.77
CA ALA A 277 53.14 3.02 -14.80
C ALA A 277 52.66 2.38 -16.12
N GLU A 278 53.54 1.56 -16.70
CA GLU A 278 53.36 0.78 -17.92
C GLU A 278 52.23 -0.27 -17.82
N PRO A 279 51.70 -0.77 -18.95
CA PRO A 279 50.46 -1.55 -18.97
C PRO A 279 50.68 -3.00 -18.49
N GLY A 280 49.98 -3.39 -17.44
CA GLY A 280 49.88 -4.79 -17.01
C GLY A 280 49.03 -4.99 -15.76
N HIS A 281 47.98 -5.82 -15.90
CA HIS A 281 47.09 -6.38 -14.88
C HIS A 281 46.12 -5.42 -14.15
N GLU A 282 44.86 -5.43 -14.61
CA GLU A 282 43.70 -4.88 -13.88
C GLU A 282 43.28 -5.83 -12.74
N ASP A 283 43.71 -5.52 -11.52
CA ASP A 283 43.00 -5.84 -10.29
C ASP A 283 42.54 -4.50 -9.69
N ASP A 284 41.31 -4.07 -10.03
CA ASP A 284 40.72 -2.82 -9.54
C ASP A 284 40.06 -3.03 -8.17
N GLN A 285 40.84 -2.86 -7.11
CA GLN A 285 40.38 -2.73 -5.72
C GLN A 285 40.39 -1.26 -5.26
N SER A 286 39.77 -0.34 -6.01
CA SER A 286 39.43 0.96 -5.44
C SER A 286 38.18 0.81 -4.55
N SER A 287 38.32 1.06 -3.25
CA SER A 287 37.17 1.13 -2.35
C SER A 287 36.35 2.37 -2.70
N SER A 288 35.27 2.20 -3.44
CA SER A 288 34.26 3.24 -3.68
C SER A 288 33.58 3.55 -2.34
N VAL A 289 33.97 4.66 -1.72
CA VAL A 289 33.37 5.19 -0.47
C VAL A 289 32.72 6.52 -0.81
N LEU A 290 31.51 6.76 -0.31
CA LEU A 290 30.84 8.04 -0.49
C LEU A 290 31.69 9.18 0.11
N PRO A 291 31.74 10.37 -0.53
CA PRO A 291 32.39 11.53 0.06
C PRO A 291 31.80 11.85 1.44
N ALA A 292 32.64 12.22 2.40
CA ALA A 292 32.19 12.55 3.74
C ALA A 292 31.20 13.73 3.72
N GLY A 293 30.05 13.55 4.37
CA GLY A 293 28.97 14.56 4.41
C GLY A 293 28.02 14.52 3.20
N PHE A 294 28.12 13.49 2.35
CA PHE A 294 27.18 13.26 1.26
C PHE A 294 26.39 11.96 1.46
N GLU A 295 25.14 11.98 1.01
CA GLU A 295 24.21 10.85 1.03
C GLU A 295 23.68 10.55 -0.38
N VAL A 296 23.17 9.34 -0.58
CA VAL A 296 22.51 8.95 -1.83
C VAL A 296 21.00 9.07 -1.64
N ARG A 297 20.36 9.88 -2.49
CA ARG A 297 18.92 10.10 -2.50
C ARG A 297 18.31 9.47 -3.75
N PHE A 298 17.29 8.63 -3.57
CA PHE A 298 16.54 8.03 -4.67
C PHE A 298 15.22 8.78 -4.86
N VAL A 299 14.95 9.25 -6.08
CA VAL A 299 13.71 9.95 -6.44
C VAL A 299 13.21 9.52 -7.82
N PRO A 300 11.92 9.67 -8.14
CA PRO A 300 11.43 9.49 -9.50
C PRO A 300 12.23 10.35 -10.49
N LEU A 301 12.55 9.78 -11.66
CA LEU A 301 13.31 10.52 -12.67
C LEU A 301 12.43 11.59 -13.32
N ASP A 302 12.83 12.85 -13.18
CA ASP A 302 12.17 14.00 -13.79
C ASP A 302 12.81 14.35 -15.15
N ALA A 303 11.98 14.76 -16.12
CA ALA A 303 12.42 15.07 -17.49
C ALA A 303 13.47 16.20 -17.58
N SER A 304 13.55 17.09 -16.58
CA SER A 304 14.59 18.12 -16.50
C SER A 304 16.00 17.54 -16.34
N TRP A 305 16.14 16.29 -15.90
CA TRP A 305 17.43 15.59 -15.76
C TRP A 305 17.80 14.74 -16.98
N ALA A 306 17.02 14.80 -18.07
CA ALA A 306 17.26 13.97 -19.25
C ALA A 306 18.65 14.20 -19.88
N GLY A 307 19.20 15.41 -19.76
CA GLY A 307 20.55 15.72 -20.25
C GLY A 307 21.65 15.04 -19.44
N GLU A 308 21.50 14.98 -18.11
CA GLU A 308 22.40 14.28 -17.20
C GLU A 308 22.30 12.75 -17.38
N VAL A 309 21.09 12.23 -17.64
CA VAL A 309 20.88 10.82 -17.99
C VAL A 309 21.56 10.48 -19.32
N GLU A 310 21.41 11.30 -20.36
CA GLU A 310 22.12 11.14 -21.63
C GLU A 310 23.63 11.13 -21.43
N ALA A 311 24.15 12.05 -20.61
CA ALA A 311 25.58 12.10 -20.31
C ALA A 311 26.06 10.82 -19.59
N LEU A 312 25.26 10.26 -18.67
CA LEU A 312 25.57 9.00 -18.00
C LEU A 312 25.47 7.80 -18.94
N GLU A 313 24.39 7.69 -19.73
CA GLU A 313 24.20 6.67 -20.77
C GLU A 313 25.39 6.63 -21.73
N ALA A 314 25.83 7.78 -22.23
CA ALA A 314 26.98 7.88 -23.14
C ALA A 314 28.28 7.32 -22.54
N ARG A 315 28.44 7.35 -21.21
CA ARG A 315 29.60 6.78 -20.52
C ARG A 315 29.50 5.28 -20.28
N VAL A 316 28.30 4.74 -20.07
CA VAL A 316 28.12 3.39 -19.49
C VAL A 316 27.35 2.41 -20.36
N MET A 317 26.68 2.86 -21.42
CA MET A 317 25.74 2.04 -22.22
C MET A 317 26.21 1.77 -23.66
N GLY A 318 27.38 2.28 -24.06
CA GLY A 318 28.00 1.98 -25.34
C GLY A 318 27.07 2.29 -26.53
N SER A 319 26.87 1.31 -27.42
CA SER A 319 26.10 1.48 -28.65
C SER A 319 24.57 1.62 -28.43
N ASP A 320 24.07 1.27 -27.25
CA ASP A 320 22.64 1.36 -26.91
C ASP A 320 22.32 2.56 -26.00
N ALA A 321 23.26 3.51 -25.89
CA ALA A 321 23.07 4.74 -25.13
C ALA A 321 21.84 5.52 -25.63
N TRP A 322 20.91 5.83 -24.73
CA TRP A 322 19.79 6.72 -25.03
C TRP A 322 20.23 8.18 -25.03
N ASN A 323 19.67 8.96 -25.97
CA ASN A 323 19.76 10.41 -25.93
C ASN A 323 18.61 11.01 -25.08
N ALA A 324 18.72 12.30 -24.74
CA ALA A 324 17.73 12.98 -23.90
C ALA A 324 16.31 12.93 -24.48
N ALA A 325 16.15 12.99 -25.81
CA ALA A 325 14.83 12.95 -26.45
C ALA A 325 14.13 11.59 -26.26
N GLN A 326 14.88 10.48 -26.28
CA GLN A 326 14.34 9.15 -26.02
C GLN A 326 13.91 8.98 -24.56
N VAL A 327 14.69 9.53 -23.61
CA VAL A 327 14.33 9.55 -22.19
C VAL A 327 13.02 10.34 -21.98
N ILE A 328 12.91 11.52 -22.59
CA ILE A 328 11.71 12.39 -22.50
C ILE A 328 10.48 11.72 -23.11
N ASP A 329 10.61 10.99 -24.22
CA ASP A 329 9.49 10.30 -24.87
C ASP A 329 8.95 9.13 -24.05
N ASP A 330 9.82 8.44 -23.31
CA ASP A 330 9.44 7.24 -22.55
C ASP A 330 8.88 7.57 -21.15
N LEU A 331 9.41 8.61 -20.49
CA LEU A 331 8.98 9.06 -19.15
C LEU A 331 7.45 9.20 -18.92
N PRO A 332 6.64 9.81 -19.83
CA PRO A 332 5.23 10.09 -19.54
C PRO A 332 4.29 8.88 -19.64
N ARG A 333 4.76 7.75 -20.17
CA ARG A 333 3.93 6.57 -20.48
C ARG A 333 3.37 5.93 -19.19
N SER A 334 2.14 5.42 -19.25
CA SER A 334 1.40 4.90 -18.07
C SER A 334 1.87 3.57 -17.54
N ASP A 335 2.55 2.84 -18.39
CA ASP A 335 3.10 1.53 -18.18
C ASP A 335 4.62 1.61 -17.92
N ARG A 336 5.15 2.77 -17.50
CA ARG A 336 6.57 2.97 -17.19
C ARG A 336 6.76 3.41 -15.74
N THR A 337 7.85 2.95 -15.13
CA THR A 337 8.41 3.49 -13.89
C THR A 337 9.88 3.84 -14.12
N TRP A 338 10.31 4.98 -13.60
CA TRP A 338 11.66 5.51 -13.76
C TRP A 338 12.15 6.15 -12.47
N TRP A 339 13.34 5.75 -12.02
CA TRP A 339 13.97 6.22 -10.79
C TRP A 339 15.40 6.68 -11.03
N ALA A 340 15.85 7.67 -10.27
CA ALA A 340 17.20 8.18 -10.31
C ALA A 340 17.80 8.31 -8.90
N ALA A 341 19.11 8.10 -8.82
CA ALA A 341 19.91 8.22 -7.62
C ALA A 341 20.79 9.47 -7.72
N PHE A 342 20.78 10.29 -6.69
CA PHE A 342 21.51 11.55 -6.62
C PHE A 342 22.44 11.56 -5.42
N LEU A 343 23.66 12.05 -5.62
CA LEU A 343 24.55 12.41 -4.53
C LEU A 343 24.15 13.80 -4.03
N THR A 344 23.84 13.92 -2.74
CA THR A 344 23.41 15.17 -2.10
C THR A 344 24.25 15.49 -0.86
N SER A 345 24.53 16.78 -0.63
CA SER A 345 25.23 17.26 0.58
C SER A 345 24.28 17.75 1.68
N ASP A 346 22.96 17.79 1.41
CA ASP A 346 21.95 18.29 2.34
C ASP A 346 20.97 17.16 2.71
N ALA A 347 21.28 16.46 3.80
CA ALA A 347 20.45 15.38 4.31
C ALA A 347 19.04 15.85 4.73
N ALA A 348 18.88 17.14 5.09
CA ALA A 348 17.61 17.69 5.57
C ALA A 348 16.62 18.02 4.44
N LYS A 349 17.11 18.32 3.23
CA LYS A 349 16.28 18.58 2.05
C LYS A 349 15.92 17.29 1.32
N ARG A 350 14.61 17.05 1.12
CA ARG A 350 14.10 15.83 0.48
C ARG A 350 13.95 15.89 -1.05
N THR A 351 14.15 17.06 -1.63
CA THR A 351 14.12 17.30 -3.09
C THR A 351 15.54 17.34 -3.64
N VAL A 352 15.67 17.09 -4.94
CA VAL A 352 16.94 17.28 -5.67
C VAL A 352 16.88 18.57 -6.48
N GLU A 353 17.98 19.31 -6.49
CA GLU A 353 18.12 20.60 -7.13
C GLU A 353 19.30 20.58 -8.12
N HIS A 354 19.07 21.15 -9.30
CA HIS A 354 20.12 21.35 -10.30
C HIS A 354 21.25 22.21 -9.76
N GLY A 355 22.50 21.77 -9.98
CA GLY A 355 23.72 22.49 -9.59
C GLY A 355 24.21 22.21 -8.16
N SER A 356 23.35 21.71 -7.25
CA SER A 356 23.77 21.24 -5.92
C SER A 356 23.85 19.72 -5.81
N ASP A 357 22.98 19.00 -6.51
CA ASP A 357 22.92 17.53 -6.49
C ASP A 357 23.44 16.94 -7.80
N THR A 358 24.03 15.75 -7.73
CA THR A 358 24.64 15.08 -8.89
C THR A 358 23.93 13.75 -9.17
N LEU A 359 23.44 13.55 -10.39
CA LEU A 359 22.89 12.26 -10.83
C LEU A 359 24.01 11.22 -10.93
N ILE A 360 23.91 10.15 -10.13
CA ILE A 360 24.90 9.07 -10.03
C ILE A 360 24.35 7.71 -10.47
N GLY A 361 23.05 7.60 -10.73
CA GLY A 361 22.44 6.40 -11.29
C GLY A 361 20.98 6.62 -11.69
N TYR A 362 20.45 5.73 -12.50
CA TYR A 362 19.01 5.67 -12.81
C TYR A 362 18.62 4.27 -13.28
N ALA A 363 17.33 3.96 -13.21
CA ALA A 363 16.77 2.74 -13.75
C ALA A 363 15.34 2.98 -14.24
N GLY A 364 14.88 2.13 -15.16
CA GLY A 364 13.50 2.15 -15.62
C GLY A 364 12.96 0.78 -15.97
N GLY A 365 11.66 0.62 -15.80
CA GLY A 365 10.92 -0.61 -16.08
C GLY A 365 9.61 -0.37 -16.83
N TRP A 366 9.23 -1.37 -17.63
CA TRP A 366 7.95 -1.46 -18.32
C TRP A 366 7.05 -2.47 -17.61
N ILE A 367 5.91 -2.03 -17.10
CA ILE A 367 4.93 -2.87 -16.42
C ILE A 367 3.87 -3.33 -17.42
N VAL A 368 3.77 -4.63 -17.64
CA VAL A 368 2.84 -5.22 -18.62
C VAL A 368 2.47 -6.64 -18.19
N ASP A 369 1.20 -7.02 -18.39
CA ASP A 369 0.68 -8.38 -18.19
C ASP A 369 1.01 -9.03 -16.82
N GLY A 370 1.04 -8.25 -15.74
CA GLY A 370 1.35 -8.77 -14.40
C GLY A 370 2.84 -9.02 -14.12
N GLY A 371 3.72 -8.51 -14.98
CA GLY A 371 5.18 -8.49 -14.79
C GLY A 371 5.79 -7.10 -15.03
N VAL A 372 7.08 -6.97 -14.70
CA VAL A 372 7.90 -5.80 -15.06
C VAL A 372 9.13 -6.21 -15.86
N GLN A 373 9.34 -5.59 -17.02
CA GLN A 373 10.56 -5.72 -17.81
C GLN A 373 11.48 -4.54 -17.52
N ILE A 374 12.68 -4.79 -17.01
CA ILE A 374 13.69 -3.73 -16.83
C ILE A 374 14.21 -3.29 -18.19
N LEU A 375 14.07 -1.99 -18.48
CA LEU A 375 14.49 -1.38 -19.73
C LEU A 375 15.94 -0.90 -19.67
N LYS A 376 16.29 -0.24 -18.57
CA LYS A 376 17.58 0.42 -18.37
C LYS A 376 17.97 0.39 -16.90
N VAL A 377 19.26 0.18 -16.63
CA VAL A 377 19.87 0.37 -15.30
C VAL A 377 21.28 0.87 -15.48
N ALA A 378 21.57 2.05 -14.96
CA ALA A 378 22.91 2.61 -14.97
C ALA A 378 23.33 3.09 -13.59
N THR A 379 24.61 2.90 -13.29
CA THR A 379 25.27 3.55 -12.16
C THR A 379 26.60 4.08 -12.65
N ASP A 380 26.88 5.33 -12.29
CA ASP A 380 28.14 5.99 -12.61
C ASP A 380 29.32 5.14 -12.07
N PRO A 381 30.36 4.88 -12.87
CA PRO A 381 31.46 3.99 -12.50
C PRO A 381 32.09 4.31 -11.15
N CYS A 382 32.21 5.58 -10.79
CA CYS A 382 32.81 6.03 -9.53
C CYS A 382 32.02 5.63 -8.28
N TYR A 383 30.73 5.30 -8.44
CA TYR A 383 29.80 5.01 -7.35
C TYR A 383 29.24 3.57 -7.41
N ARG A 384 29.82 2.70 -8.26
CA ARG A 384 29.46 1.29 -8.31
C ARG A 384 29.82 0.60 -6.99
N ARG A 385 29.26 -0.58 -6.75
CA ARG A 385 29.48 -1.39 -5.53
C ARG A 385 29.04 -0.74 -4.21
N LEU A 386 28.37 0.42 -4.26
CA LEU A 386 27.71 1.08 -3.13
C LEU A 386 26.24 0.67 -2.93
N GLY A 387 25.75 -0.33 -3.68
CA GLY A 387 24.35 -0.77 -3.61
C GLY A 387 23.35 0.06 -4.42
N ILE A 388 23.77 1.13 -5.10
CA ILE A 388 22.88 2.03 -5.86
C ILE A 388 21.98 1.28 -6.86
N ALA A 389 22.55 0.38 -7.68
CA ALA A 389 21.79 -0.40 -8.64
C ALA A 389 20.76 -1.33 -7.98
N ARG A 390 21.08 -1.86 -6.79
CA ARG A 390 20.16 -2.70 -5.99
C ARG A 390 18.97 -1.86 -5.55
N SER A 391 19.21 -0.72 -4.92
CA SER A 391 18.16 0.18 -4.45
C SER A 391 17.29 0.71 -5.59
N LEU A 392 17.87 1.04 -6.75
CA LEU A 392 17.10 1.45 -7.92
C LEU A 392 16.19 0.33 -8.44
N ILE A 393 16.67 -0.90 -8.48
CA ILE A 393 15.87 -2.07 -8.85
C ILE A 393 14.77 -2.35 -7.82
N GLU A 394 15.06 -2.20 -6.53
CA GLU A 394 14.08 -2.32 -5.46
C GLU A 394 12.96 -1.27 -5.59
N GLN A 395 13.27 -0.01 -5.93
CA GLN A 395 12.25 1.02 -6.20
C GLN A 395 11.34 0.65 -7.38
N ILE A 396 11.92 0.12 -8.47
CA ILE A 396 11.13 -0.37 -9.61
C ILE A 396 10.26 -1.56 -9.21
N ALA A 397 10.81 -2.49 -8.43
CA ALA A 397 10.08 -3.66 -7.94
C ALA A 397 8.89 -3.25 -7.05
N LEU A 398 9.06 -2.23 -6.22
CA LEU A 398 8.00 -1.65 -5.40
C LEU A 398 6.88 -1.04 -6.24
N ASP A 399 7.22 -0.16 -7.20
CA ASP A 399 6.23 0.42 -8.10
C ASP A 399 5.50 -0.65 -8.93
N ALA A 400 6.23 -1.66 -9.41
CA ALA A 400 5.69 -2.77 -10.16
C ALA A 400 4.70 -3.60 -9.33
N ARG A 401 5.04 -3.94 -8.09
CA ARG A 401 4.14 -4.64 -7.15
C ARG A 401 2.85 -3.84 -6.93
N ASP A 402 2.98 -2.54 -6.67
CA ASP A 402 1.84 -1.66 -6.38
C ASP A 402 0.91 -1.53 -7.60
N LEU A 403 1.43 -1.79 -8.81
CA LEU A 403 0.70 -1.86 -10.07
C LEU A 403 0.27 -3.29 -10.47
N GLY A 404 0.39 -4.26 -9.56
CA GLY A 404 -0.10 -5.62 -9.75
C GLY A 404 0.86 -6.57 -10.45
N ALA A 405 2.15 -6.21 -10.57
CA ALA A 405 3.17 -7.14 -11.04
C ALA A 405 3.60 -8.13 -9.95
N HIS A 406 4.01 -9.33 -10.35
CA HIS A 406 4.48 -10.38 -9.44
C HIS A 406 5.88 -10.91 -9.79
N GLU A 407 6.38 -10.57 -10.98
CA GLU A 407 7.65 -11.06 -11.52
C GLU A 407 8.41 -9.96 -12.27
N MET A 408 9.72 -10.15 -12.39
CA MET A 408 10.66 -9.26 -13.07
C MET A 408 11.42 -10.00 -14.15
N SER A 409 11.60 -9.36 -15.30
CA SER A 409 12.43 -9.85 -16.41
C SER A 409 13.38 -8.78 -16.93
N LEU A 410 14.49 -9.21 -17.55
CA LEU A 410 15.46 -8.31 -18.15
C LEU A 410 16.42 -9.02 -19.12
N GLU A 411 17.08 -8.22 -19.96
CA GLU A 411 18.11 -8.65 -20.90
C GLU A 411 19.48 -8.06 -20.53
N VAL A 412 20.51 -8.92 -20.50
CA VAL A 412 21.87 -8.55 -20.09
C VAL A 412 22.88 -8.97 -21.15
N ARG A 413 23.76 -8.07 -21.60
CA ARG A 413 24.90 -8.37 -22.49
C ARG A 413 25.68 -9.57 -21.97
N ILE A 414 25.93 -10.55 -22.83
CA ILE A 414 26.62 -11.79 -22.44
C ILE A 414 28.04 -11.56 -21.91
N THR A 415 28.66 -10.45 -22.29
CA THR A 415 29.99 -10.04 -21.79
C THR A 415 29.94 -9.36 -20.42
N ASN A 416 28.76 -8.97 -19.91
CA ASN A 416 28.61 -8.22 -18.66
C ASN A 416 28.58 -9.14 -17.43
N THR A 417 29.73 -9.73 -17.12
CA THR A 417 29.92 -10.66 -15.99
C THR A 417 29.53 -10.07 -14.63
N GLY A 418 29.71 -8.76 -14.45
CA GLY A 418 29.31 -8.05 -13.24
C GLY A 418 27.80 -8.01 -13.05
N ALA A 419 27.06 -7.75 -14.14
CA ALA A 419 25.60 -7.73 -14.12
C ALA A 419 25.01 -9.13 -13.93
N HIS A 420 25.56 -10.16 -14.58
CA HIS A 420 25.13 -11.55 -14.39
C HIS A 420 25.13 -11.95 -12.92
N ARG A 421 26.26 -11.72 -12.22
CA ARG A 421 26.36 -12.01 -10.78
C ARG A 421 25.36 -11.21 -9.95
N PHE A 422 25.21 -9.92 -10.26
CA PHE A 422 24.30 -9.03 -9.55
C PHE A 422 22.84 -9.49 -9.64
N TYR A 423 22.37 -9.86 -10.83
CA TYR A 423 20.99 -10.30 -11.01
C TYR A 423 20.73 -11.70 -10.42
N GLU A 424 21.71 -12.59 -10.46
CA GLU A 424 21.64 -13.88 -9.77
C GLU A 424 21.54 -13.72 -8.25
N GLU A 425 22.27 -12.76 -7.67
CA GLU A 425 22.18 -12.40 -6.23
C GLU A 425 20.82 -11.79 -5.85
N LEU A 426 20.10 -11.21 -6.82
CA LEU A 426 18.72 -10.74 -6.63
C LEU A 426 17.67 -11.86 -6.77
N GLY A 427 18.11 -13.10 -7.04
CA GLY A 427 17.23 -14.27 -7.17
C GLY A 427 16.66 -14.47 -8.58
N LEU A 428 17.10 -13.69 -9.57
CA LEU A 428 16.72 -13.88 -10.97
C LEU A 428 17.49 -15.05 -11.58
N LYS A 429 16.84 -15.78 -12.48
CA LYS A 429 17.41 -16.97 -13.13
C LYS A 429 17.61 -16.72 -14.62
N ASN A 430 18.75 -17.16 -15.13
CA ASN A 430 18.98 -17.23 -16.57
C ASN A 430 18.04 -18.28 -17.20
N ILE A 431 17.17 -17.84 -18.10
CA ILE A 431 16.20 -18.70 -18.79
C ILE A 431 16.52 -18.91 -20.28
N GLY A 432 17.53 -18.22 -20.81
CA GLY A 432 17.90 -18.36 -22.21
C GLY A 432 18.76 -17.21 -22.75
N VAL A 433 19.00 -17.23 -24.05
CA VAL A 433 19.80 -16.22 -24.76
C VAL A 433 19.05 -15.73 -26.00
N ARG A 434 18.96 -14.41 -26.18
CA ARG A 434 18.49 -13.75 -27.41
C ARG A 434 19.69 -13.46 -28.31
N PRO A 435 19.78 -14.08 -29.50
CA PRO A 435 20.89 -13.84 -30.40
C PRO A 435 20.78 -12.46 -31.06
N ARG A 436 21.89 -11.73 -31.14
CA ARG A 436 22.03 -10.42 -31.82
C ARG A 436 20.99 -9.39 -31.35
N TYR A 437 20.79 -9.31 -30.04
CA TYR A 437 19.80 -8.45 -29.42
C TYR A 437 20.22 -6.98 -29.41
N TYR A 438 21.49 -6.70 -29.08
CA TYR A 438 22.00 -5.33 -28.98
C TYR A 438 22.36 -4.75 -30.36
N SER A 439 22.44 -3.42 -30.45
CA SER A 439 22.69 -2.68 -31.71
C SER A 439 24.00 -3.06 -32.41
N ASP A 440 25.02 -3.44 -31.65
CA ASP A 440 26.31 -3.97 -32.12
C ASP A 440 26.27 -5.48 -32.45
N ARG A 441 25.09 -6.09 -32.37
CA ARG A 441 24.80 -7.52 -32.59
C ARG A 441 25.33 -8.45 -31.51
N GLU A 442 25.65 -7.94 -30.31
CA GLU A 442 25.91 -8.80 -29.17
C GLU A 442 24.64 -9.56 -28.72
N ASP A 443 24.82 -10.78 -28.23
CA ASP A 443 23.75 -11.59 -27.65
C ASP A 443 23.39 -11.11 -26.25
N ALA A 444 22.11 -11.27 -25.87
CA ALA A 444 21.62 -10.96 -24.53
C ALA A 444 21.20 -12.23 -23.79
N VAL A 445 21.64 -12.40 -22.56
CA VAL A 445 21.10 -13.39 -21.63
C VAL A 445 19.79 -12.86 -21.06
N ILE A 446 18.74 -13.68 -21.05
CA ILE A 446 17.44 -13.34 -20.46
C ILE A 446 17.41 -13.83 -19.02
N TYR A 447 17.09 -12.93 -18.11
CA TYR A 447 16.84 -13.23 -16.70
C TYR A 447 15.37 -13.04 -16.35
N GLU A 448 14.83 -13.93 -15.52
CA GLU A 448 13.45 -13.88 -15.02
C GLU A 448 13.38 -14.41 -13.57
N GLY A 449 12.50 -13.84 -12.75
CA GLY A 449 12.37 -14.21 -11.34
C GLY A 449 11.35 -13.37 -10.56
N PRO A 450 11.22 -13.62 -9.24
CA PRO A 450 10.34 -12.82 -8.38
C PRO A 450 10.82 -11.37 -8.28
N LEU A 451 9.94 -10.48 -7.85
CA LEU A 451 10.31 -9.09 -7.54
C LEU A 451 11.33 -9.04 -6.37
N PRO A 452 12.52 -8.44 -6.56
CA PRO A 452 13.52 -8.31 -5.51
C PRO A 452 13.15 -7.15 -4.56
N LEU A 453 12.33 -7.44 -3.55
CA LEU A 453 11.90 -6.48 -2.53
C LEU A 453 12.92 -6.41 -1.37
N PRO A 454 13.05 -5.26 -0.66
CA PRO A 454 13.98 -5.10 0.46
C PRO A 454 13.72 -6.11 1.62
N HIS A 455 14.78 -6.55 2.30
CA HIS A 455 14.67 -7.29 3.55
C HIS A 455 14.24 -6.33 4.68
N HIS A 456 13.13 -6.64 5.36
CA HIS A 456 12.34 -5.76 6.24
C HIS A 456 11.38 -4.81 5.53
N ASP A 457 10.90 -5.20 4.35
CA ASP A 457 9.79 -4.50 3.72
C ASP A 457 8.43 -4.95 4.30
N VAL A 458 7.69 -4.01 4.89
CA VAL A 458 6.26 -4.16 5.11
C VAL A 458 5.54 -3.21 4.16
N ALA A 459 5.19 -3.69 2.96
CA ALA A 459 4.42 -2.95 1.96
C ALA A 459 5.08 -1.68 1.35
N GLY A 460 6.36 -1.76 1.05
CA GLY A 460 7.20 -0.65 0.58
C GLY A 460 7.60 0.34 1.67
N MET A 461 7.63 -0.09 2.94
CA MET A 461 7.97 0.75 4.09
C MET A 461 9.08 0.12 4.91
N ASP A 462 10.01 0.96 5.37
CA ASP A 462 11.05 0.56 6.31
C ASP A 462 10.42 0.23 7.66
N LEU A 463 10.64 -1.01 8.10
CA LEU A 463 10.22 -1.50 9.39
C LEU A 463 11.30 -1.19 10.44
N MET A 464 10.97 -0.30 11.37
CA MET A 464 11.80 0.06 12.51
C MET A 464 11.32 -0.73 13.73
N ILE A 465 12.21 -1.56 14.28
CA ILE A 465 11.97 -2.31 15.51
C ILE A 465 12.79 -1.63 16.60
N ASN A 466 12.12 -1.08 17.61
CA ASN A 466 12.81 -0.41 18.70
C ASN A 466 13.29 -1.43 19.74
N ASP A 467 14.60 -1.57 19.90
CA ASP A 467 15.25 -2.45 20.90
C ASP A 467 15.06 -1.98 22.36
N ILE A 468 14.20 -0.98 22.63
CA ILE A 468 13.94 -0.45 23.98
C ILE A 468 13.49 -1.57 24.93
N ALA A 469 12.75 -2.57 24.43
CA ALA A 469 12.34 -3.76 25.19
C ALA A 469 13.52 -4.59 25.74
N ARG A 470 14.72 -4.49 25.15
CA ARG A 470 15.92 -5.23 25.56
C ARG A 470 16.78 -4.51 26.60
N ALA A 471 16.42 -3.30 27.01
CA ALA A 471 17.15 -2.54 28.02
C ALA A 471 16.87 -2.99 29.47
N HIS A 472 15.93 -3.92 29.69
CA HIS A 472 15.54 -4.39 31.01
C HIS A 472 16.44 -5.52 31.55
N GLU A 473 16.81 -5.45 32.84
CA GLU A 473 17.41 -6.58 33.55
C GLU A 473 16.32 -7.58 33.98
N GLY A 474 16.09 -8.63 33.17
CA GLY A 474 15.17 -9.73 33.49
C GLY A 474 13.98 -9.85 32.52
N VAL A 475 13.11 -10.84 32.76
CA VAL A 475 11.88 -11.05 31.97
C VAL A 475 10.76 -10.17 32.56
N PRO A 476 10.13 -9.26 31.78
CA PRO A 476 9.06 -8.39 32.27
C PRO A 476 7.79 -9.16 32.69
N SER A 477 6.92 -8.50 33.47
CA SER A 477 5.61 -9.06 33.83
C SER A 477 4.71 -9.23 32.61
N SER A 478 4.00 -10.36 32.55
CA SER A 478 3.01 -10.69 31.52
C SER A 478 1.58 -10.79 32.05
N GLU A 479 1.29 -10.32 33.27
CA GLU A 479 -0.05 -10.47 33.89
C GLU A 479 -1.13 -9.63 33.19
N THR A 480 -0.76 -8.49 32.64
CA THR A 480 -1.64 -7.60 31.88
C THR A 480 -0.88 -7.13 30.67
N LEU A 481 -1.38 -7.40 29.47
CA LEU A 481 -0.76 -7.00 28.21
C LEU A 481 -1.77 -6.23 27.36
N ILE A 482 -1.39 -5.07 26.86
CA ILE A 482 -2.22 -4.20 26.04
C ILE A 482 -1.54 -4.04 24.69
N PHE A 483 -2.25 -4.39 23.62
CA PHE A 483 -1.79 -4.14 22.25
C PHE A 483 -2.34 -2.81 21.76
N ALA A 484 -1.49 -1.89 21.34
CA ALA A 484 -1.85 -0.55 20.90
C ALA A 484 -1.49 -0.34 19.42
N ILE A 485 -2.35 0.33 18.67
CA ILE A 485 -2.14 0.68 17.25
C ILE A 485 -2.25 2.18 17.04
N GLU A 486 -1.32 2.75 16.28
CA GLU A 486 -1.32 4.14 15.85
C GLU A 486 -1.29 4.21 14.30
N THR A 487 -2.27 4.93 13.73
CA THR A 487 -2.42 5.18 12.29
C THR A 487 -3.02 6.57 12.06
N SER A 488 -2.47 7.61 12.67
CA SER A 488 -2.99 8.98 12.55
C SER A 488 -2.54 9.71 11.29
N CYS A 489 -1.33 9.42 10.79
CA CYS A 489 -0.69 10.20 9.73
C CYS A 489 0.06 9.33 8.70
N ASP A 490 1.39 9.26 8.77
CA ASP A 490 2.29 8.61 7.81
C ASP A 490 3.04 7.40 8.40
N GLU A 491 2.77 7.04 9.65
CA GLU A 491 3.37 5.89 10.33
C GLU A 491 2.30 4.87 10.69
N THR A 492 2.56 3.59 10.39
CA THR A 492 1.79 2.48 10.93
C THR A 492 2.58 1.90 12.09
N ALA A 493 2.17 2.19 13.31
CA ALA A 493 2.88 1.73 14.50
C ALA A 493 2.01 0.80 15.33
N ALA A 494 2.67 -0.19 15.96
CA ALA A 494 2.04 -1.01 16.98
C ALA A 494 3.01 -1.31 18.12
N ALA A 495 2.46 -1.35 19.34
CA ALA A 495 3.21 -1.68 20.54
C ALA A 495 2.43 -2.65 21.42
N ILE A 496 3.16 -3.47 22.18
CA ILE A 496 2.61 -4.22 23.33
C ILE A 496 3.24 -3.65 24.58
N ILE A 497 2.40 -3.27 25.54
CA ILE A 497 2.83 -2.79 26.86
C ILE A 497 2.26 -3.67 27.96
N ASN A 498 2.92 -3.70 29.12
CA ASN A 498 2.37 -4.37 30.29
C ASN A 498 1.53 -3.41 31.18
N GLY A 499 0.91 -3.96 32.23
CA GLY A 499 0.08 -3.20 33.18
C GLY A 499 0.83 -2.13 33.98
N GLU A 500 2.16 -2.15 33.99
CA GLU A 500 3.03 -1.17 34.66
C GLU A 500 3.43 -0.03 33.70
N GLY A 501 3.08 -0.13 32.42
CA GLY A 501 3.43 0.82 31.37
C GLY A 501 4.77 0.57 30.71
N GLU A 502 5.40 -0.59 30.97
CA GLU A 502 6.65 -0.99 30.30
C GLU A 502 6.37 -1.45 28.87
N ILE A 503 7.26 -1.09 27.94
CA ILE A 503 7.17 -1.47 26.54
C ILE A 503 7.78 -2.86 26.36
N ILE A 504 6.95 -3.82 25.92
CA ILE A 504 7.33 -5.20 25.65
C ILE A 504 7.75 -5.39 24.18
N ALA A 505 7.09 -4.67 23.27
CA ALA A 505 7.40 -4.62 21.86
C ALA A 505 6.97 -3.27 21.27
N ASP A 506 7.71 -2.75 20.31
CA ASP A 506 7.42 -1.50 19.61
C ASP A 506 7.95 -1.56 18.17
N VAL A 507 7.02 -1.48 17.22
CA VAL A 507 7.25 -1.71 15.80
C VAL A 507 6.60 -0.58 15.00
N VAL A 508 7.37 0.06 14.14
CA VAL A 508 6.93 1.19 13.32
C VAL A 508 7.25 0.91 11.85
N ALA A 509 6.25 0.93 10.98
CA ALA A 509 6.44 1.00 9.53
C ALA A 509 6.23 2.45 9.08
N SER A 510 7.28 3.07 8.55
CA SER A 510 7.28 4.50 8.22
C SER A 510 7.09 4.75 6.72
N GLN A 511 6.21 5.70 6.37
CA GLN A 511 6.01 6.16 5.00
C GLN A 511 6.77 7.47 4.70
N ILE A 512 7.65 7.91 5.60
CA ILE A 512 8.31 9.21 5.52
C ILE A 512 9.03 9.41 4.18
N ASP A 513 9.79 8.39 3.75
CA ASP A 513 10.52 8.43 2.48
C ASP A 513 9.60 8.26 1.27
N PHE A 514 8.51 7.51 1.44
CA PHE A 514 7.48 7.40 0.42
C PHE A 514 6.84 8.77 0.12
N HIS A 515 6.42 9.51 1.16
CA HIS A 515 5.76 10.82 1.02
C HIS A 515 6.71 11.97 0.66
N ALA A 516 8.02 11.77 0.85
CA ALA A 516 9.05 12.75 0.51
C ALA A 516 8.94 13.25 -0.94
N ARG A 517 8.59 12.36 -1.89
CA ARG A 517 8.44 12.69 -3.31
C ARG A 517 7.34 13.73 -3.58
N PHE A 518 6.29 13.74 -2.77
CA PHE A 518 5.15 14.66 -2.91
C PHE A 518 5.35 16.00 -2.16
N GLY A 519 6.48 16.20 -1.49
CA GLY A 519 6.74 17.40 -0.68
C GLY A 519 5.98 17.43 0.66
N GLY A 520 5.45 16.28 1.11
CA GLY A 520 4.70 16.15 2.36
C GLY A 520 3.70 14.99 2.31
N VAL A 521 3.00 14.77 3.43
CA VAL A 521 2.06 13.65 3.56
C VAL A 521 0.85 13.83 2.64
N VAL A 522 0.62 12.85 1.78
CA VAL A 522 -0.57 12.75 0.93
C VAL A 522 -1.62 11.86 1.61
N PRO A 523 -2.77 12.41 2.07
CA PRO A 523 -3.70 11.63 2.89
C PRO A 523 -4.28 10.38 2.22
N GLU A 524 -4.52 10.44 0.91
CA GLU A 524 -5.09 9.31 0.19
C GLU A 524 -4.13 8.13 0.14
N ILE A 525 -2.86 8.38 -0.17
CA ILE A 525 -1.80 7.38 -0.24
C ILE A 525 -1.47 6.87 1.17
N ALA A 526 -1.43 7.77 2.15
CA ALA A 526 -1.18 7.39 3.54
C ALA A 526 -2.14 6.28 4.00
N SER A 527 -3.41 6.46 3.68
CA SER A 527 -4.46 5.49 3.98
C SER A 527 -4.32 4.15 3.24
N ARG A 528 -3.68 4.12 2.05
CA ARG A 528 -3.39 2.89 1.28
C ARG A 528 -2.24 2.11 1.95
N LYS A 529 -1.16 2.80 2.29
CA LYS A 529 -0.02 2.16 2.95
C LYS A 529 -0.38 1.60 4.32
N HIS A 530 -1.21 2.27 5.11
CA HIS A 530 -1.71 1.67 6.37
C HIS A 530 -2.43 0.34 6.16
N ILE A 531 -3.30 0.21 5.14
CA ILE A 531 -4.02 -1.05 4.92
C ILE A 531 -3.09 -2.18 4.47
N GLU A 532 -2.04 -1.83 3.73
CA GLU A 532 -1.00 -2.77 3.31
C GLU A 532 -0.15 -3.23 4.52
N ALA A 533 0.23 -2.30 5.41
CA ALA A 533 1.13 -2.61 6.54
C ALA A 533 0.49 -3.22 7.78
N ILE A 534 -0.73 -2.83 8.13
CA ILE A 534 -1.25 -2.98 9.50
C ILE A 534 -1.17 -4.40 10.06
N ALA A 535 -1.42 -5.41 9.23
CA ALA A 535 -1.35 -6.81 9.67
C ALA A 535 0.09 -7.30 9.83
N GLY A 536 1.02 -6.82 9.01
CA GLY A 536 2.45 -7.15 9.12
C GLY A 536 3.06 -6.55 10.39
N VAL A 537 2.80 -5.25 10.61
CA VAL A 537 3.22 -4.54 11.84
C VAL A 537 2.65 -5.21 13.09
N ALA A 538 1.37 -5.60 13.07
CA ALA A 538 0.75 -6.30 14.20
C ALA A 538 1.41 -7.66 14.48
N LEU A 539 1.63 -8.49 13.46
CA LEU A 539 2.26 -9.80 13.63
C LEU A 539 3.70 -9.69 14.12
N GLU A 540 4.48 -8.77 13.56
CA GLU A 540 5.85 -8.52 14.04
C GLU A 540 5.84 -8.07 15.50
N CYS A 541 4.95 -7.15 15.88
CA CYS A 541 4.82 -6.69 17.25
C CYS A 541 4.51 -7.84 18.23
N LEU A 542 3.64 -8.78 17.84
CA LEU A 542 3.36 -9.97 18.65
C LEU A 542 4.58 -10.89 18.74
N GLU A 543 5.32 -11.07 17.65
CA GLU A 543 6.53 -11.91 17.64
C GLU A 543 7.63 -11.33 18.53
N GLN A 544 7.88 -10.02 18.43
CA GLN A 544 8.79 -9.31 19.35
C GLN A 544 8.38 -9.50 20.81
N ALA A 545 7.07 -9.45 21.11
CA ALA A 545 6.61 -9.69 22.47
C ALA A 545 6.82 -11.14 22.94
N ARG A 546 6.72 -12.14 22.04
CA ARG A 546 7.05 -13.54 22.36
C ARG A 546 8.52 -13.69 22.72
N GLU A 547 9.40 -13.03 21.96
CA GLU A 547 10.84 -13.03 22.22
C GLU A 547 11.16 -12.38 23.57
N THR A 548 10.68 -11.15 23.80
CA THR A 548 10.91 -10.38 25.04
C THR A 548 10.40 -11.13 26.28
N LEU A 549 9.20 -11.71 26.21
CA LEU A 549 8.59 -12.44 27.32
C LEU A 549 9.04 -13.91 27.41
N GLN A 550 9.86 -14.39 26.48
CA GLN A 550 10.26 -15.79 26.33
C GLN A 550 9.05 -16.75 26.32
N ASN A 551 7.95 -16.31 25.71
CA ASN A 551 6.70 -17.05 25.64
C ASN A 551 6.29 -17.27 24.18
N PRO A 552 6.79 -18.33 23.51
CA PRO A 552 6.46 -18.61 22.11
C PRO A 552 4.98 -18.95 21.88
N ASN A 553 4.23 -19.24 22.96
CA ASN A 553 2.81 -19.57 22.89
C ASN A 553 1.91 -18.34 23.11
N LEU A 554 2.47 -17.13 23.26
CA LEU A 554 1.66 -15.92 23.39
C LEU A 554 0.79 -15.73 22.14
N THR A 555 -0.51 -15.56 22.36
CA THR A 555 -1.51 -15.33 21.34
C THR A 555 -2.26 -14.04 21.60
N TRP A 556 -3.03 -13.58 20.61
CA TRP A 556 -3.92 -12.44 20.74
C TRP A 556 -4.93 -12.57 21.89
N LYS A 557 -5.29 -13.80 22.28
CA LYS A 557 -6.26 -14.07 23.36
C LYS A 557 -5.68 -13.93 24.76
N ASP A 558 -4.35 -13.91 24.87
CA ASP A 558 -3.65 -13.72 26.15
C ASP A 558 -3.53 -12.23 26.51
N LEU A 559 -3.88 -11.34 25.58
CA LEU A 559 -3.93 -9.91 25.81
C LEU A 559 -5.13 -9.53 26.68
N SER A 560 -5.04 -8.39 27.34
CA SER A 560 -6.08 -7.85 28.22
C SER A 560 -6.93 -6.76 27.55
N ALA A 561 -6.39 -6.09 26.53
CA ALA A 561 -7.10 -5.05 25.78
C ALA A 561 -6.44 -4.79 24.42
N VAL A 562 -7.22 -4.20 23.51
CA VAL A 562 -6.71 -3.58 22.28
C VAL A 562 -6.94 -2.08 22.37
N ALA A 563 -5.92 -1.28 22.13
CA ALA A 563 -5.98 0.17 22.07
C ALA A 563 -5.75 0.65 20.64
N ALA A 564 -6.44 1.71 20.24
CA ALA A 564 -6.23 2.32 18.92
C ALA A 564 -6.41 3.84 18.99
N THR A 565 -5.56 4.54 18.25
CA THR A 565 -5.72 5.98 18.07
C THR A 565 -7.00 6.30 17.32
N TYR A 566 -7.83 7.19 17.89
CA TYR A 566 -9.13 7.53 17.30
C TYR A 566 -9.22 8.97 16.79
N ALA A 567 -8.41 9.90 17.32
CA ALA A 567 -8.34 11.30 16.90
C ALA A 567 -7.25 12.08 17.67
N PRO A 568 -6.84 13.26 17.18
CA PRO A 568 -6.97 13.75 15.80
C PRO A 568 -6.04 13.00 14.83
N GLY A 569 -6.26 13.17 13.52
CA GLY A 569 -5.47 12.51 12.48
C GLY A 569 -6.18 12.55 11.13
N LEU A 570 -5.51 12.04 10.09
CA LEU A 570 -6.06 11.88 8.76
C LEU A 570 -7.18 10.84 8.80
N VAL A 571 -8.40 11.25 8.44
CA VAL A 571 -9.61 10.40 8.59
C VAL A 571 -9.45 9.04 7.91
N GLY A 572 -8.85 9.01 6.72
CA GLY A 572 -8.63 7.76 5.98
C GLY A 572 -7.65 6.81 6.68
N ALA A 573 -6.62 7.36 7.35
CA ALA A 573 -5.64 6.61 8.12
C ALA A 573 -6.25 6.08 9.42
N LEU A 574 -6.89 6.96 10.22
CA LEU A 574 -7.54 6.61 11.49
C LEU A 574 -8.56 5.48 11.34
N VAL A 575 -9.30 5.49 10.23
CA VAL A 575 -10.30 4.46 9.95
C VAL A 575 -9.68 3.08 9.77
N VAL A 576 -8.47 2.97 9.21
CA VAL A 576 -7.78 1.68 9.03
C VAL A 576 -7.40 1.08 10.38
N GLY A 577 -6.68 1.83 11.22
CA GLY A 577 -6.28 1.37 12.56
C GLY A 577 -7.48 1.00 13.42
N LEU A 578 -8.49 1.88 13.48
CA LEU A 578 -9.68 1.64 14.29
C LEU A 578 -10.53 0.45 13.80
N ALA A 579 -10.65 0.24 12.48
CA ALA A 579 -11.39 -0.90 11.93
C ALA A 579 -10.67 -2.23 12.20
N PHE A 580 -9.34 -2.27 12.02
CA PHE A 580 -8.53 -3.43 12.37
C PHE A 580 -8.62 -3.76 13.87
N ALA A 581 -8.43 -2.75 14.73
CA ALA A 581 -8.52 -2.91 16.18
C ALA A 581 -9.89 -3.43 16.63
N LYS A 582 -10.99 -2.97 16.01
CA LYS A 582 -12.33 -3.51 16.26
C LYS A 582 -12.45 -4.98 15.87
N GLY A 583 -11.94 -5.37 14.71
CA GLY A 583 -11.95 -6.77 14.28
C GLY A 583 -11.14 -7.67 15.21
N LEU A 584 -9.97 -7.21 15.66
CA LEU A 584 -9.09 -7.94 16.57
C LEU A 584 -9.69 -8.04 17.99
N ALA A 585 -10.19 -6.93 18.53
CA ALA A 585 -10.84 -6.91 19.84
C ALA A 585 -12.08 -7.81 19.87
N TRP A 586 -12.92 -7.71 18.83
CA TRP A 586 -14.13 -8.54 18.71
C TRP A 586 -13.80 -10.03 18.58
N SER A 587 -12.80 -10.40 17.79
CA SER A 587 -12.42 -11.81 17.62
C SER A 587 -11.92 -12.45 18.92
N CYS A 588 -11.25 -11.67 19.77
CA CYS A 588 -10.65 -12.15 21.03
C CYS A 588 -11.50 -11.90 22.28
N ASP A 589 -12.70 -11.31 22.16
CA ASP A 589 -13.54 -10.87 23.30
C ASP A 589 -12.83 -9.86 24.22
N LEU A 590 -12.02 -8.97 23.64
CA LEU A 590 -11.23 -7.98 24.38
C LEU A 590 -11.90 -6.60 24.38
N PRO A 591 -11.71 -5.81 25.44
CA PRO A 591 -12.10 -4.41 25.43
C PRO A 591 -11.28 -3.62 24.40
N LEU A 592 -11.96 -2.69 23.72
CA LEU A 592 -11.34 -1.73 22.82
C LEU A 592 -11.21 -0.37 23.51
N VAL A 593 -9.99 0.18 23.56
CA VAL A 593 -9.67 1.47 24.18
C VAL A 593 -9.33 2.50 23.10
N GLY A 594 -10.04 3.61 23.07
CA GLY A 594 -9.71 4.74 22.18
C GLY A 594 -8.64 5.62 22.82
N VAL A 595 -7.54 5.87 22.10
CA VAL A 595 -6.45 6.75 22.55
C VAL A 595 -6.43 8.04 21.75
N ASN A 596 -6.26 9.17 22.42
CA ASN A 596 -6.11 10.46 21.76
C ASN A 596 -4.65 10.65 21.31
N HIS A 597 -4.44 10.93 20.03
CA HIS A 597 -3.12 11.09 19.43
C HIS A 597 -2.29 12.19 20.09
N LEU A 598 -2.92 13.33 20.44
CA LEU A 598 -2.22 14.45 21.08
C LEU A 598 -1.83 14.14 22.52
N GLU A 599 -2.64 13.35 23.22
CA GLU A 599 -2.26 12.84 24.54
C GLU A 599 -1.05 11.91 24.43
N GLY A 600 -1.01 11.07 23.39
CA GLY A 600 0.16 10.25 23.05
C GLY A 600 1.45 11.08 22.97
N HIS A 601 1.44 12.20 22.23
CA HIS A 601 2.60 13.12 22.16
C HIS A 601 3.01 13.68 23.53
N ILE A 602 2.05 13.96 24.41
CA ILE A 602 2.35 14.44 25.76
C ILE A 602 3.05 13.34 26.56
N TYR A 603 2.48 12.13 26.57
CA TYR A 603 2.99 11.00 27.35
C TYR A 603 4.29 10.42 26.79
N ALA A 604 4.58 10.55 25.50
CA ALA A 604 5.85 10.13 24.92
C ALA A 604 7.07 10.75 25.61
N ASN A 605 6.93 11.97 26.17
CA ASN A 605 8.01 12.61 26.94
C ASN A 605 8.37 11.84 28.22
N LYS A 606 7.43 11.08 28.81
CA LYS A 606 7.73 10.22 29.96
C LYS A 606 8.61 9.02 29.59
N LEU A 607 8.59 8.57 28.34
CA LEU A 607 9.48 7.49 27.89
C LEU A 607 10.93 7.98 27.84
N ALA A 608 11.16 9.19 27.33
CA ALA A 608 12.49 9.79 27.28
C ALA A 608 12.97 10.33 28.64
N CYS A 609 12.04 10.81 29.47
CA CYS A 609 12.29 11.41 30.77
C CYS A 609 11.32 10.85 31.83
N PRO A 610 11.57 9.65 32.38
CA PRO A 610 10.66 8.97 33.33
C PRO A 610 10.34 9.78 34.59
N GLU A 611 11.27 10.64 35.01
CA GLU A 611 11.16 11.49 36.20
C GLU A 611 10.19 12.68 36.03
N ILE A 612 9.67 12.92 34.82
CA ILE A 612 8.72 14.00 34.57
C ILE A 612 7.38 13.67 35.25
N GLU A 613 7.03 14.49 36.24
CA GLU A 613 5.75 14.42 36.93
C GLU A 613 4.94 15.73 36.81
N PRO A 614 3.60 15.64 36.69
CA PRO A 614 2.74 16.81 36.82
C PRO A 614 2.88 17.52 38.19
N PRO A 615 2.64 18.84 38.28
CA PRO A 615 2.15 19.69 37.21
C PRO A 615 3.26 20.09 36.23
N MET A 616 2.96 20.03 34.92
CA MET A 616 3.89 20.43 33.86
C MET A 616 3.17 21.23 32.76
N VAL A 617 3.94 21.99 31.98
CA VAL A 617 3.44 22.66 30.77
C VAL A 617 4.14 22.03 29.58
N VAL A 618 3.36 21.52 28.63
CA VAL A 618 3.86 20.90 27.40
C VAL A 618 3.56 21.81 26.22
N SER A 619 4.61 22.15 25.46
CA SER A 619 4.46 22.80 24.15
C SER A 619 4.32 21.72 23.09
N LEU A 620 3.10 21.49 22.63
CA LEU A 620 2.80 20.52 21.58
C LEU A 620 2.79 21.24 20.22
N VAL A 621 3.69 20.82 19.34
CA VAL A 621 3.77 21.25 17.95
C VAL A 621 3.75 20.01 17.06
N SER A 622 2.58 19.63 16.55
CA SER A 622 2.39 18.39 15.77
C SER A 622 1.30 18.53 14.71
N GLY A 623 1.62 18.20 13.46
CA GLY A 623 0.63 18.02 12.39
C GLY A 623 -0.38 19.16 12.22
N GLY A 624 0.08 20.40 12.25
CA GLY A 624 -0.77 21.61 12.17
C GLY A 624 -1.37 22.08 13.50
N HIS A 625 -1.06 21.41 14.60
CA HIS A 625 -1.46 21.81 15.94
C HIS A 625 -0.29 22.49 16.65
N THR A 626 -0.54 23.69 17.18
CA THR A 626 0.37 24.39 18.09
C THR A 626 -0.43 24.74 19.35
N MET A 627 -0.07 24.15 20.48
CA MET A 627 -0.76 24.37 21.74
C MET A 627 0.20 24.31 22.94
N LEU A 628 -0.08 25.13 23.95
CA LEU A 628 0.48 24.98 25.29
C LEU A 628 -0.55 24.24 26.14
N VAL A 629 -0.15 23.10 26.70
CA VAL A 629 -1.01 22.24 27.50
C VAL A 629 -0.53 22.24 28.95
N GLU A 630 -1.39 22.67 29.86
CA GLU A 630 -1.19 22.50 31.30
C GLU A 630 -1.61 21.07 31.69
N VAL A 631 -0.67 20.24 32.13
CA VAL A 631 -0.96 18.89 32.64
C VAL A 631 -0.96 18.96 34.16
N LYS A 632 -2.13 18.80 34.78
CA LYS A 632 -2.32 18.96 36.23
C LYS A 632 -2.03 17.70 37.01
N ASP A 633 -2.47 16.55 36.49
CA ASP A 633 -2.25 15.24 37.06
C ASP A 633 -2.21 14.17 35.96
N THR A 634 -1.84 12.93 36.33
CA THR A 634 -1.73 11.78 35.41
C THR A 634 -3.05 11.09 35.10
N LYS A 635 -4.17 11.50 35.73
CA LYS A 635 -5.50 10.88 35.59
C LYS A 635 -6.47 11.72 34.77
N SER A 636 -6.17 13.00 34.56
CA SER A 636 -6.97 13.96 33.81
C SER A 636 -6.07 15.09 33.30
N PRO A 637 -5.53 15.00 32.08
CA PRO A 637 -4.90 16.15 31.45
C PRO A 637 -5.97 17.21 31.20
N VAL A 638 -6.12 18.18 32.11
CA VAL A 638 -7.00 19.32 31.91
C VAL A 638 -6.36 20.22 30.86
N ILE A 639 -6.75 20.05 29.60
CA ILE A 639 -6.27 20.87 28.48
C ILE A 639 -6.84 22.30 28.62
N SER A 640 -6.07 23.24 29.19
CA SER A 640 -6.36 24.67 29.07
C SER A 640 -5.87 25.17 27.71
N LEU A 641 -6.80 25.52 26.82
CA LEU A 641 -6.53 25.89 25.43
C LEU A 641 -6.13 27.37 25.29
N ASN A 642 -4.94 27.64 24.75
CA ASN A 642 -4.72 28.81 23.89
C ASN A 642 -4.46 28.29 22.47
N ARG A 643 -5.48 28.32 21.60
CA ARG A 643 -5.35 27.96 20.18
C ARG A 643 -4.87 29.19 19.41
N SER A 644 -3.70 29.11 18.78
CA SER A 644 -3.40 29.93 17.60
C SER A 644 -3.31 28.98 16.40
N SER A 645 -4.33 29.00 15.55
CA SER A 645 -4.28 28.31 14.26
C SER A 645 -3.49 29.20 13.30
N ILE A 646 -2.22 28.88 13.04
CA ILE A 646 -1.50 29.44 11.89
C ILE A 646 -1.88 28.59 10.68
N THR A 647 -3.08 28.82 10.15
CA THR A 647 -3.39 28.44 8.76
C THR A 647 -2.85 29.55 7.87
N GLY A 648 -1.97 29.20 6.93
CA GLY A 648 -1.18 30.14 6.11
C GLY A 648 -1.96 31.00 5.10
N SER A 649 -2.87 31.87 5.56
CA SER A 649 -3.44 32.96 4.77
C SER A 649 -3.04 34.36 5.23
N ASP A 650 -2.47 34.55 6.42
CA ASP A 650 -2.06 35.88 6.91
C ASP A 650 -0.53 36.02 6.98
N ARG A 651 0.06 36.48 5.88
CA ARG A 651 1.43 37.02 5.85
C ARG A 651 1.48 38.54 6.10
N SER A 652 0.40 39.17 6.55
CA SER A 652 0.31 40.63 6.68
C SER A 652 0.46 41.21 8.09
N GLU A 653 0.50 40.43 9.16
CA GLU A 653 0.57 40.99 10.52
C GLU A 653 1.74 40.42 11.34
N LEU A 654 2.95 40.84 10.97
CA LEU A 654 4.10 40.92 11.87
C LEU A 654 4.64 42.36 11.82
N LYS A 655 3.93 43.25 12.51
CA LYS A 655 4.43 44.57 12.93
C LYS A 655 3.86 44.91 14.31
N ALA A 656 4.78 45.00 15.29
CA ALA A 656 4.60 45.47 16.67
C ALA A 656 3.66 44.59 17.53
N GLU A 657 3.96 44.21 18.77
CA GLU A 657 4.81 44.80 19.82
C GLU A 657 5.68 43.76 20.54
#